data_AF-A0A067CWL7-F1
#
_entry.id   AF-A0A067CWL7-F1
#
_cell.length_a   1.000
_cell.length_b   1.000
_cell.length_c   1.000
_cell.angle_alpha   90.00
_cell.angle_beta   90.00
_cell.angle_gamma   90.00
#
_symmetry.space_group_name_H-M   'P 1'
#
loop_
_entity.id
_entity.type
_entity.pdbx_description
1 polymer ?
#
loop_
_entity_poly.entity_id
_entity_poly.type
_entity_poly.pdbx_seq_one_letter_code
_entity_poly.pdbx_strand_id
1 'polypeptide(L)'
;MSDNDMDAYYKDIMYLLEFPKTASMTRVFTAKDEAAVRALPAWDLSRYLGQDTATTTVVAASDLAFDTSAFDAFVNATLVKRVKTALAPEGPFHASLAHIAFDAVGDMSTFGVAHRPLGTFGTLYVALPRHARGGEVTFRRGHDWNKCLLSRRSGAPQHSYAACYRHTHVTAAAITEGDRVLLVYNLIYNDPAAHTRDYPASIDEAAAHLRRLGTMDHDRLNVQRGCPVLQQGTSFETLSGVAKDVLTAFLQSGVYDVALATLVPDNDVVVDALRSSLLGIGSLANILFKCVELHPATGAPSVLQDGLHGSLLPEYTSSISDEVVHEFGPTHALIFWPKRHRLEAAGLHGAMLCLERAVTAAANDGTNTNLELLGCDDILSLAIHVMVFMEMDYSIFSEDQYQRVQAIIDPSATSFVHRFAAVLTTLGSINLILEFVATSLNMTHCNTSLPDVAMWLYGLCQTHGWELLFKSLAQLVDRWSKKQATMAPALHLIASLAGVDGATPVCPALHQPFTIELIKGLYRTSRHALDAHYHNARLAVQHEVLGLCLVLDAYVAENGVSSHWLHRQLPPLALATIDANLDPAKSMARRLLDAEETEGVALLTTAAPALVYGLRLQRRLRVPALAAAIAAKLHNPSTTVDMLVRDEWSHSDAVVIVRSLLTIALCDGTLTSALLERCRTVFGSCTVPAIRDVLAHDITVDNATRALLFQSVLRPITNTDTNYDRHLNDYYRDHPHPYVAPSHDDAREVDAGWRLAVDTLELIAEMDASQMLSYVRLWNDQVLSQEPWMYGGFVANCLLRHTFWTHEAWLFLANLCIKNLTPLFAGRRLRDLRPKVEVRVDCDCELATQLNTFMSSQHALVDVLRAPAPMCTAIQAFLDGPPKTTLELTRHNNDDDASEPVTITIERPHDDFSDDEVDAYSSKTMVERLQAMKKSKTIRKRQAPRITRSGKRTCVPRTAPYLT
;
A
#
# COMPACT_ATOMS: atom_id res chain seq x y z
N MET A 1 30.38 11.22 4.06
CA MET A 1 30.87 10.24 3.07
C MET A 1 29.98 10.34 1.85
N SER A 2 30.53 10.38 0.65
CA SER A 2 29.72 10.34 -0.58
C SER A 2 29.28 8.89 -0.85
N ASP A 3 28.15 8.67 -1.53
CA ASP A 3 27.66 7.32 -1.92
C ASP A 3 28.76 6.41 -2.52
N ASN A 4 29.75 7.01 -3.19
CA ASN A 4 30.92 6.30 -3.75
C ASN A 4 31.81 5.59 -2.71
N ASP A 5 31.89 6.07 -1.46
CA ASP A 5 32.73 5.43 -0.42
C ASP A 5 32.04 4.21 0.19
N MET A 6 30.70 4.20 0.24
CA MET A 6 29.90 3.10 0.81
C MET A 6 29.80 1.92 -0.15
N ASP A 7 29.66 2.23 -1.44
CA ASP A 7 29.69 1.25 -2.53
C ASP A 7 31.06 0.56 -2.59
N ALA A 8 32.14 1.28 -2.22
CA ALA A 8 33.47 0.72 -2.04
C ALA A 8 33.57 -0.17 -0.79
N TYR A 9 32.98 0.21 0.35
CA TYR A 9 32.97 -0.62 1.58
C TYR A 9 32.25 -1.95 1.39
N TYR A 10 31.04 -1.94 0.80
CA TYR A 10 30.33 -3.19 0.50
C TYR A 10 31.10 -4.02 -0.53
N LYS A 11 31.65 -3.40 -1.57
CA LYS A 11 32.54 -4.09 -2.50
C LYS A 11 33.74 -4.69 -1.78
N ASP A 12 34.36 -4.00 -0.83
CA ASP A 12 35.51 -4.50 -0.07
C ASP A 12 35.14 -5.68 0.82
N ILE A 13 34.02 -5.61 1.55
CA ILE A 13 33.48 -6.75 2.30
C ILE A 13 33.15 -7.90 1.35
N MET A 14 32.41 -7.65 0.27
CA MET A 14 32.05 -8.70 -0.70
C MET A 14 33.27 -9.26 -1.41
N TYR A 15 34.31 -8.47 -1.63
CA TYR A 15 35.59 -8.91 -2.20
C TYR A 15 36.38 -9.78 -1.21
N LEU A 16 36.22 -9.56 0.09
CA LEU A 16 36.75 -10.43 1.13
C LEU A 16 35.90 -11.69 1.32
N LEU A 17 34.58 -11.57 1.13
CA LEU A 17 33.61 -12.69 1.13
C LEU A 17 33.68 -13.52 -0.15
N GLU A 18 34.20 -12.94 -1.23
CA GLU A 18 34.90 -13.66 -2.29
C GLU A 18 36.21 -14.23 -1.74
N PHE A 19 36.13 -14.97 -0.63
CA PHE A 19 37.02 -16.09 -0.39
C PHE A 19 37.17 -16.77 -1.74
N PRO A 20 38.40 -17.00 -2.19
CA PRO A 20 38.62 -17.57 -3.51
C PRO A 20 37.76 -18.80 -3.61
N LYS A 21 36.80 -18.75 -4.56
CA LYS A 21 35.80 -19.81 -4.72
C LYS A 21 36.49 -21.16 -4.81
N THR A 22 37.72 -21.13 -5.32
CA THR A 22 38.68 -22.22 -5.36
C THR A 22 40.11 -21.67 -5.43
N ALA A 23 41.10 -22.47 -5.02
CA ALA A 23 42.52 -22.20 -5.32
C ALA A 23 42.87 -22.26 -6.83
N SER A 24 41.92 -22.73 -7.65
CA SER A 24 42.03 -22.92 -9.08
C SER A 24 40.66 -23.02 -9.73
N MET A 25 40.43 -22.39 -10.87
CA MET A 25 39.22 -22.57 -11.67
C MET A 25 39.49 -23.37 -12.93
N THR A 26 38.48 -24.07 -13.45
CA THR A 26 38.49 -24.69 -14.78
C THR A 26 37.18 -24.39 -15.49
N ARG A 27 37.23 -23.99 -16.76
CA ARG A 27 36.03 -23.80 -17.60
C ARG A 27 36.30 -24.14 -19.06
N VAL A 28 35.23 -24.48 -19.77
CA VAL A 28 35.21 -24.57 -21.24
C VAL A 28 34.76 -23.23 -21.80
N PHE A 29 35.20 -22.88 -23.00
CA PHE A 29 34.77 -21.67 -23.68
C PHE A 29 33.27 -21.75 -24.00
N THR A 30 32.55 -20.64 -23.83
CA THR A 30 31.15 -20.54 -24.26
C THR A 30 31.09 -20.50 -25.79
N ALA A 31 29.91 -20.75 -26.39
CA ALA A 31 29.74 -20.64 -27.84
C ALA A 31 30.14 -19.25 -28.39
N LYS A 32 29.90 -18.20 -27.59
CA LYS A 32 30.32 -16.82 -27.90
C LYS A 32 31.84 -16.68 -27.88
N ASP A 33 32.52 -17.28 -26.90
CA ASP A 33 33.98 -17.24 -26.82
C ASP A 33 34.61 -18.02 -27.97
N GLU A 34 34.07 -19.20 -28.30
CA GLU A 34 34.50 -20.01 -29.45
C GLU A 34 34.36 -19.22 -30.77
N ALA A 35 33.24 -18.52 -30.96
CA ALA A 35 33.05 -17.67 -32.13
C ALA A 35 34.05 -16.50 -32.17
N ALA A 36 34.32 -15.86 -31.02
CA ALA A 36 35.28 -14.78 -30.91
C ALA A 36 36.71 -15.24 -31.21
N VAL A 37 37.13 -16.40 -30.68
CA VAL A 37 38.46 -16.97 -30.95
C VAL A 37 38.60 -17.39 -32.40
N ARG A 38 37.56 -17.98 -33.02
CA ARG A 38 37.59 -18.36 -34.45
C ARG A 38 37.72 -17.18 -35.40
N ALA A 39 37.35 -15.97 -34.97
CA ALA A 39 37.53 -14.76 -35.74
C ALA A 39 38.96 -14.21 -35.66
N LEU A 40 39.81 -14.73 -34.77
CA LEU A 40 41.20 -14.33 -34.65
C LEU A 40 42.06 -14.97 -35.76
N PRO A 41 43.20 -14.35 -36.13
CA PRO A 41 44.13 -14.93 -37.10
C PRO A 41 44.59 -16.33 -36.70
N ALA A 42 44.56 -17.28 -37.64
CA ALA A 42 45.02 -18.65 -37.39
C ALA A 42 46.55 -18.70 -37.28
N TRP A 43 47.06 -19.45 -36.30
CA TRP A 43 48.48 -19.69 -36.12
C TRP A 43 48.92 -20.99 -36.78
N ASP A 44 50.04 -20.94 -37.51
CA ASP A 44 50.71 -22.14 -37.99
C ASP A 44 51.67 -22.68 -36.93
N LEU A 45 51.19 -23.65 -36.15
CA LEU A 45 51.97 -24.30 -35.09
C LEU A 45 52.84 -25.45 -35.62
N SER A 46 52.80 -25.77 -36.92
CA SER A 46 53.50 -26.94 -37.50
C SER A 46 55.01 -26.90 -37.31
N ARG A 47 55.60 -25.69 -37.28
CA ARG A 47 57.05 -25.48 -37.11
C ARG A 47 57.59 -25.85 -35.73
N TYR A 48 56.71 -26.02 -34.74
CA TYR A 48 57.05 -26.36 -33.37
C TYR A 48 56.70 -27.81 -33.01
N LEU A 49 56.00 -28.51 -33.89
CA LEU A 49 55.72 -29.94 -33.77
C LEU A 49 56.92 -30.69 -34.35
N GLY A 50 57.83 -31.14 -33.49
CA GLY A 50 58.92 -32.02 -33.89
C GLY A 50 58.41 -33.31 -34.54
N GLN A 51 59.21 -33.93 -35.42
CA GLN A 51 58.89 -35.23 -36.02
C GLN A 51 58.83 -36.37 -34.98
N ASP A 52 59.42 -36.18 -33.78
CA ASP A 52 59.31 -37.08 -32.65
C ASP A 52 58.07 -36.76 -31.80
N THR A 53 56.97 -37.43 -32.09
CA THR A 53 55.68 -37.34 -31.38
C THR A 53 55.73 -37.79 -29.91
N ALA A 54 56.91 -38.16 -29.40
CA ALA A 54 57.11 -38.68 -28.04
C ALA A 54 57.75 -37.67 -27.07
N THR A 55 57.97 -36.42 -27.48
CA THR A 55 58.69 -35.42 -26.67
C THR A 55 57.86 -34.19 -26.34
N THR A 56 58.03 -33.70 -25.12
CA THR A 56 57.48 -32.44 -24.63
C THR A 56 58.28 -31.26 -25.19
N THR A 57 57.61 -30.26 -25.77
CA THR A 57 58.26 -29.05 -26.27
C THR A 57 57.67 -27.81 -25.62
N VAL A 58 58.52 -26.96 -25.03
CA VAL A 58 58.13 -25.66 -24.46
C VAL A 58 58.82 -24.55 -25.24
N VAL A 59 58.05 -23.62 -25.80
CA VAL A 59 58.54 -22.50 -26.61
C VAL A 59 58.23 -21.21 -25.87
N ALA A 60 59.27 -20.46 -25.48
CA ALA A 60 59.10 -19.19 -24.78
C ALA A 60 58.36 -18.16 -25.65
N ALA A 61 57.60 -17.25 -25.04
CA ALA A 61 56.85 -16.25 -25.77
C ALA A 61 57.73 -15.35 -26.67
N SER A 62 58.97 -15.08 -26.28
CA SER A 62 59.95 -14.32 -27.08
C SER A 62 60.39 -15.01 -28.37
N ASP A 63 60.21 -16.33 -28.45
CA ASP A 63 60.73 -17.19 -29.52
C ASP A 63 59.62 -17.60 -30.51
N LEU A 64 58.42 -17.04 -30.35
CA LEU A 64 57.29 -17.27 -31.23
C LEU A 64 57.46 -16.50 -32.54
N ALA A 65 57.32 -17.21 -33.66
CA ALA A 65 57.48 -16.67 -35.01
C ALA A 65 56.18 -16.07 -35.57
N PHE A 66 55.17 -15.84 -34.72
CA PHE A 66 53.86 -15.32 -35.08
C PHE A 66 53.36 -14.34 -34.01
N ASP A 67 52.46 -13.44 -34.41
CA ASP A 67 51.90 -12.42 -33.54
C ASP A 67 50.77 -13.00 -32.65
N THR A 68 50.90 -12.83 -31.34
CA THR A 68 49.92 -13.24 -30.33
C THR A 68 49.01 -12.11 -29.87
N SER A 69 49.27 -10.86 -30.27
CA SER A 69 48.64 -9.65 -29.71
C SER A 69 47.11 -9.68 -29.73
N ALA A 70 46.50 -10.15 -30.82
CA ALA A 70 45.05 -10.27 -30.96
C ALA A 70 44.45 -11.29 -29.95
N PHE A 71 45.15 -12.39 -29.71
CA PHE A 71 44.72 -13.39 -28.73
C PHE A 71 44.98 -12.90 -27.30
N ASP A 72 46.10 -12.24 -27.04
CA ASP A 72 46.42 -11.63 -25.75
C ASP A 72 45.38 -10.58 -25.36
N ALA A 73 44.92 -9.77 -26.32
CA ALA A 73 43.83 -8.83 -26.14
C ALA A 73 42.51 -9.52 -25.77
N PHE A 74 42.17 -10.63 -26.45
CA PHE A 74 41.00 -11.43 -26.10
C PHE A 74 41.08 -12.00 -24.67
N VAL A 75 42.25 -12.55 -24.29
CA VAL A 75 42.49 -13.10 -22.95
C VAL A 75 42.31 -12.02 -21.88
N ASN A 76 42.91 -10.85 -22.08
CA ASN A 76 42.81 -9.73 -21.13
C ASN A 76 41.42 -9.10 -21.07
N ALA A 77 40.69 -9.02 -22.19
CA ALA A 77 39.35 -8.47 -22.21
C ALA A 77 38.29 -9.43 -21.63
N THR A 78 38.46 -10.74 -21.86
CA THR A 78 37.40 -11.74 -21.60
C THR A 78 37.75 -12.66 -20.44
N LEU A 79 38.91 -13.32 -20.49
CA LEU A 79 39.27 -14.34 -19.49
C LEU A 79 39.71 -13.72 -18.17
N VAL A 80 40.47 -12.62 -18.19
CA VAL A 80 40.90 -11.91 -16.96
C VAL A 80 39.70 -11.49 -16.11
N LYS A 81 38.59 -11.03 -16.71
CA LYS A 81 37.37 -10.72 -15.97
C LYS A 81 36.83 -11.94 -15.21
N ARG A 82 36.83 -13.11 -15.84
CA ARG A 82 36.37 -14.37 -15.23
C ARG A 82 37.34 -14.92 -14.19
N VAL A 83 38.64 -14.80 -14.45
CA VAL A 83 39.71 -15.15 -13.50
C VAL A 83 39.63 -14.27 -12.27
N LYS A 84 39.38 -12.97 -12.43
CA LYS A 84 39.18 -12.03 -11.32
C LYS A 84 38.04 -12.51 -10.41
N THR A 85 36.88 -12.84 -10.98
CA THR A 85 35.71 -13.32 -10.23
C THR A 85 35.92 -14.69 -9.56
N ALA A 86 36.80 -15.55 -10.10
CA ALA A 86 37.00 -16.89 -9.57
C ALA A 86 38.12 -16.95 -8.52
N LEU A 87 39.24 -16.29 -8.79
CA LEU A 87 40.40 -16.28 -7.91
C LEU A 87 40.36 -15.14 -6.89
N ALA A 88 39.68 -14.02 -7.16
CA ALA A 88 39.61 -12.84 -6.27
C ALA A 88 41.00 -12.36 -5.79
N PRO A 89 41.90 -11.94 -6.70
CA PRO A 89 43.27 -11.54 -6.36
C PRO A 89 43.32 -10.22 -5.57
N GLU A 90 44.43 -9.82 -4.97
CA GLU A 90 44.47 -8.63 -4.08
C GLU A 90 44.18 -7.29 -4.77
N GLY A 91 44.52 -7.17 -6.05
CA GLY A 91 44.38 -5.94 -6.81
C GLY A 91 44.20 -6.17 -8.32
N PRO A 92 44.13 -5.08 -9.11
CA PRO A 92 44.01 -5.17 -10.55
C PRO A 92 45.24 -5.86 -11.18
N PHE A 93 44.99 -6.66 -12.21
CA PHE A 93 46.02 -7.49 -12.85
C PHE A 93 45.76 -7.64 -14.34
N HIS A 94 46.77 -8.14 -15.05
CA HIS A 94 46.68 -8.53 -16.45
C HIS A 94 47.32 -9.92 -16.66
N ALA A 95 47.03 -10.53 -17.81
CA ALA A 95 47.62 -11.79 -18.25
C ALA A 95 48.70 -11.51 -19.30
N SER A 96 49.90 -12.08 -19.12
CA SER A 96 51.02 -11.99 -20.07
C SER A 96 51.45 -13.39 -20.48
N LEU A 97 51.51 -13.67 -21.77
CA LEU A 97 51.95 -14.98 -22.28
C LEU A 97 53.40 -15.25 -21.83
N ALA A 98 53.63 -16.40 -21.22
CA ALA A 98 54.94 -16.86 -20.78
C ALA A 98 55.56 -17.81 -21.81
N HIS A 99 54.80 -18.82 -22.22
CA HIS A 99 55.24 -19.83 -23.18
C HIS A 99 54.05 -20.60 -23.78
N ILE A 100 54.33 -21.32 -24.86
CA ILE A 100 53.45 -22.34 -25.44
C ILE A 100 54.06 -23.71 -25.15
N ALA A 101 53.24 -24.64 -24.66
CA ALA A 101 53.66 -26.00 -24.38
C ALA A 101 52.93 -27.00 -25.28
N PHE A 102 53.68 -27.90 -25.89
CA PHE A 102 53.23 -29.07 -26.63
C PHE A 102 53.55 -30.30 -25.79
N ASP A 103 52.51 -31.03 -25.40
CA ASP A 103 52.64 -32.16 -24.49
C ASP A 103 51.93 -33.38 -25.06
N ALA A 104 52.71 -34.40 -25.39
CA ALA A 104 52.23 -35.68 -25.91
C ALA A 104 52.31 -36.82 -24.88
N VAL A 105 52.90 -36.58 -23.71
CA VAL A 105 53.21 -37.62 -22.71
C VAL A 105 52.57 -37.37 -21.34
N GLY A 106 52.12 -36.14 -21.07
CA GLY A 106 51.60 -35.73 -19.77
C GLY A 106 52.68 -35.14 -18.85
N ASP A 107 53.68 -34.47 -19.41
CA ASP A 107 54.84 -33.96 -18.65
C ASP A 107 54.46 -32.73 -17.81
N MET A 108 54.84 -32.77 -16.53
CA MET A 108 54.64 -31.69 -15.58
C MET A 108 55.42 -30.41 -15.92
N SER A 109 56.52 -30.53 -16.64
CA SER A 109 57.32 -29.38 -17.06
C SER A 109 56.51 -28.37 -17.90
N THR A 110 55.47 -28.83 -18.60
CA THR A 110 54.60 -28.01 -19.46
C THR A 110 53.78 -26.97 -18.71
N PHE A 111 53.46 -27.25 -17.45
CA PHE A 111 52.72 -26.35 -16.57
C PHE A 111 53.61 -25.41 -15.77
N GLY A 112 54.92 -25.68 -15.76
CA GLY A 112 55.93 -24.82 -15.13
C GLY A 112 56.13 -23.56 -15.96
N VAL A 113 55.87 -22.39 -15.37
CA VAL A 113 56.10 -21.11 -16.03
C VAL A 113 57.61 -20.90 -16.23
N ALA A 114 58.05 -20.77 -17.48
CA ALA A 114 59.45 -20.62 -17.85
C ALA A 114 60.12 -19.34 -17.28
N HIS A 115 59.37 -18.22 -17.21
CA HIS A 115 59.82 -16.96 -16.64
C HIS A 115 58.69 -16.31 -15.80
N ARG A 116 59.00 -15.89 -14.58
CA ARG A 116 58.04 -15.25 -13.66
C ARG A 116 58.45 -13.80 -13.35
N PRO A 117 57.79 -12.82 -13.98
CA PRO A 117 57.96 -11.42 -13.65
C PRO A 117 57.60 -11.12 -12.18
N LEU A 118 58.17 -10.05 -11.63
CA LEU A 118 57.78 -9.53 -10.31
C LEU A 118 56.28 -9.20 -10.30
N GLY A 119 55.58 -9.55 -9.22
CA GLY A 119 54.12 -9.34 -9.11
C GLY A 119 53.26 -10.46 -9.70
N THR A 120 53.87 -11.55 -10.18
CA THR A 120 53.12 -12.74 -10.64
C THR A 120 52.48 -13.46 -9.45
N PHE A 121 51.15 -13.51 -9.39
CA PHE A 121 50.39 -14.14 -8.31
C PHE A 121 49.79 -15.50 -8.70
N GLY A 122 49.69 -15.79 -10.00
CA GLY A 122 49.07 -17.01 -10.50
C GLY A 122 49.40 -17.30 -11.96
N THR A 123 48.83 -18.39 -12.45
CA THR A 123 49.02 -18.86 -13.82
C THR A 123 47.66 -19.12 -14.47
N LEU A 124 47.50 -18.72 -15.73
CA LEU A 124 46.35 -19.06 -16.56
C LEU A 124 46.81 -19.98 -17.71
N TYR A 125 46.19 -21.14 -17.79
CA TYR A 125 46.39 -22.15 -18.83
C TYR A 125 45.23 -22.07 -19.80
N VAL A 126 45.49 -21.90 -21.09
CA VAL A 126 44.47 -21.98 -22.14
C VAL A 126 44.81 -23.15 -23.06
N ALA A 127 43.99 -24.18 -23.03
CA ALA A 127 44.13 -25.34 -23.88
C ALA A 127 43.48 -25.09 -25.24
N LEU A 128 44.28 -25.30 -26.28
CA LEU A 128 43.83 -25.23 -27.68
C LEU A 128 43.11 -26.53 -28.08
N PRO A 129 42.17 -26.47 -29.03
CA PRO A 129 41.35 -27.61 -29.45
C PRO A 129 42.20 -28.64 -30.19
N ARG A 130 42.78 -29.57 -29.44
CA ARG A 130 43.51 -30.75 -29.92
C ARG A 130 42.92 -32.03 -29.33
N HIS A 131 43.16 -33.14 -30.01
CA HIS A 131 42.71 -34.43 -29.53
C HIS A 131 43.81 -35.08 -28.69
N ALA A 132 43.55 -35.21 -27.39
CA ALA A 132 44.37 -35.99 -26.47
C ALA A 132 43.49 -36.95 -25.67
N ARG A 133 43.96 -38.17 -25.44
CA ARG A 133 43.34 -39.15 -24.54
C ARG A 133 44.26 -39.39 -23.36
N GLY A 134 43.70 -39.45 -22.15
CA GLY A 134 44.50 -39.37 -20.92
C GLY A 134 44.80 -37.91 -20.59
N GLY A 135 45.91 -37.63 -19.90
CA GLY A 135 46.36 -36.26 -19.68
C GLY A 135 45.60 -35.45 -18.64
N GLU A 136 44.71 -36.05 -17.84
CA GLU A 136 43.89 -35.33 -16.86
C GLU A 136 44.76 -34.46 -15.95
N VAL A 137 44.45 -33.17 -15.89
CA VAL A 137 45.18 -32.21 -15.07
C VAL A 137 44.43 -32.01 -13.77
N THR A 138 45.11 -32.16 -12.65
CA THR A 138 44.53 -31.90 -11.34
C THR A 138 45.23 -30.71 -10.72
N PHE A 139 44.44 -29.75 -10.26
CA PHE A 139 44.90 -28.61 -9.48
C PHE A 139 44.56 -28.89 -8.03
N ARG A 140 45.57 -29.01 -7.17
CA ARG A 140 45.40 -29.34 -5.75
C ARG A 140 46.01 -28.28 -4.85
N ARG A 141 45.27 -27.87 -3.84
CA ARG A 141 45.78 -27.07 -2.71
C ARG A 141 45.06 -27.49 -1.44
N GLY A 142 45.79 -28.09 -0.50
CA GLY A 142 45.17 -28.67 0.70
C GLY A 142 44.16 -29.75 0.33
N HIS A 143 42.92 -29.61 0.81
CA HIS A 143 41.79 -30.50 0.50
C HIS A 143 41.02 -30.10 -0.76
N ASP A 144 41.26 -28.91 -1.31
CA ASP A 144 40.66 -28.49 -2.58
C ASP A 144 41.37 -29.18 -3.74
N TRP A 145 40.58 -29.87 -4.56
CA TRP A 145 41.05 -30.46 -5.80
C TRP A 145 40.06 -30.13 -6.92
N ASN A 146 40.57 -29.53 -7.99
CA ASN A 146 39.81 -29.33 -9.22
C ASN A 146 40.44 -30.21 -10.30
N LYS A 147 39.64 -31.09 -10.88
CA LYS A 147 40.01 -31.79 -12.11
C LYS A 147 39.75 -30.90 -13.30
N CYS A 148 40.65 -30.97 -14.25
CA CYS A 148 40.69 -30.13 -15.42
C CYS A 148 41.05 -30.96 -16.64
N LEU A 149 40.61 -30.47 -17.80
CA LEU A 149 40.96 -31.00 -19.12
C LEU A 149 40.57 -32.48 -19.30
N LEU A 150 39.28 -32.77 -19.14
CA LEU A 150 38.72 -34.01 -19.67
C LEU A 150 38.44 -33.80 -21.16
N SER A 151 39.17 -34.48 -22.04
CA SER A 151 38.69 -34.70 -23.41
C SER A 151 37.38 -35.47 -23.33
N ARG A 152 36.26 -34.78 -23.55
CA ARG A 152 34.92 -35.39 -23.61
C ARG A 152 34.96 -36.46 -24.71
N ARG A 153 34.70 -37.73 -24.36
CA ARG A 153 34.83 -38.89 -25.27
C ARG A 153 33.95 -38.84 -26.54
N SER A 154 33.05 -37.87 -26.69
CA SER A 154 32.04 -37.85 -27.77
C SER A 154 31.80 -36.50 -28.45
N GLY A 155 32.70 -35.52 -28.32
CA GLY A 155 32.52 -34.17 -28.89
C GLY A 155 33.73 -33.66 -29.68
N ALA A 156 33.51 -32.68 -30.56
CA ALA A 156 34.58 -31.95 -31.22
C ALA A 156 35.48 -31.27 -30.16
N PRO A 157 36.81 -31.20 -30.38
CA PRO A 157 37.71 -30.53 -29.45
C PRO A 157 37.33 -29.05 -29.30
N GLN A 158 37.25 -28.59 -28.06
CA GLN A 158 36.86 -27.22 -27.69
C GLN A 158 38.00 -26.55 -26.90
N HIS A 159 38.04 -25.22 -26.96
CA HIS A 159 38.92 -24.43 -26.10
C HIS A 159 38.48 -24.57 -24.65
N SER A 160 39.46 -24.70 -23.77
CA SER A 160 39.22 -24.69 -22.33
C SER A 160 40.33 -23.93 -21.64
N TYR A 161 40.07 -23.48 -20.43
CA TYR A 161 41.07 -22.76 -19.64
C TYR A 161 40.97 -23.12 -18.17
N ALA A 162 42.10 -23.00 -17.50
CA ALA A 162 42.19 -23.09 -16.06
C ALA A 162 43.08 -21.98 -15.53
N ALA A 163 42.74 -21.40 -14.40
CA ALA A 163 43.60 -20.43 -13.72
C ALA A 163 43.81 -20.88 -12.29
N CYS A 164 45.01 -20.71 -11.75
CA CYS A 164 45.29 -21.05 -10.37
C CYS A 164 46.28 -20.06 -9.74
N TYR A 165 46.22 -19.96 -8.42
CA TYR A 165 47.23 -19.26 -7.65
C TYR A 165 48.60 -19.93 -7.77
N ARG A 166 49.65 -19.17 -7.52
CA ARG A 166 51.04 -19.60 -7.68
C ARG A 166 51.40 -20.84 -6.86
N HIS A 167 50.78 -20.99 -5.69
CA HIS A 167 51.03 -22.05 -4.74
C HIS A 167 50.12 -23.28 -4.92
N THR A 168 49.37 -23.35 -6.02
CA THR A 168 48.54 -24.51 -6.34
C THR A 168 49.41 -25.61 -6.97
N HIS A 169 49.36 -26.82 -6.42
CA HIS A 169 50.05 -27.98 -6.99
C HIS A 169 49.28 -28.47 -8.21
N VAL A 170 49.87 -28.29 -9.38
CA VAL A 170 49.37 -28.88 -10.62
C VAL A 170 49.95 -30.28 -10.74
N THR A 171 49.14 -31.26 -11.12
CA THR A 171 49.59 -32.59 -11.55
C THR A 171 48.93 -32.95 -12.87
N ALA A 172 49.56 -33.77 -13.69
CA ALA A 172 49.01 -34.26 -14.94
C ALA A 172 49.16 -35.78 -15.02
N ALA A 173 48.09 -36.46 -15.40
CA ALA A 173 48.15 -37.87 -15.76
C ALA A 173 48.87 -38.06 -17.11
N ALA A 174 49.36 -39.27 -17.37
CA ALA A 174 49.98 -39.60 -18.64
C ALA A 174 48.98 -39.44 -19.82
N ILE A 175 49.47 -38.90 -20.94
CA ILE A 175 48.73 -38.88 -22.20
C ILE A 175 48.98 -40.22 -22.89
N THR A 176 47.90 -40.90 -23.25
CA THR A 176 47.92 -42.24 -23.86
C THR A 176 47.72 -42.20 -25.37
N GLU A 177 47.16 -41.11 -25.90
CA GLU A 177 46.87 -40.93 -27.33
C GLU A 177 46.84 -39.43 -27.67
N GLY A 178 47.42 -39.02 -28.80
CA GLY A 178 47.42 -37.63 -29.27
C GLY A 178 48.31 -36.68 -28.47
N ASP A 179 48.03 -35.37 -28.59
CA ASP A 179 48.80 -34.29 -27.95
C ASP A 179 47.87 -33.19 -27.43
N ARG A 180 48.33 -32.46 -26.41
CA ARG A 180 47.70 -31.20 -25.97
C ARG A 180 48.62 -30.03 -26.25
N VAL A 181 48.01 -28.89 -26.55
CA VAL A 181 48.72 -27.62 -26.70
C VAL A 181 48.15 -26.63 -25.71
N LEU A 182 49.03 -26.04 -24.90
CA LEU A 182 48.68 -25.11 -23.83
C LEU A 182 49.37 -23.76 -24.09
N LEU A 183 48.61 -22.69 -24.05
CA LEU A 183 49.13 -21.35 -23.85
C LEU A 183 49.20 -21.09 -22.35
N VAL A 184 50.37 -20.72 -21.85
CA VAL A 184 50.58 -20.50 -20.42
C VAL A 184 50.87 -19.02 -20.17
N TYR A 185 49.99 -18.37 -19.41
CA TYR A 185 50.05 -16.96 -19.07
C TYR A 185 50.43 -16.75 -17.61
N ASN A 186 51.30 -15.77 -17.35
CA ASN A 186 51.49 -15.17 -16.04
C ASN A 186 50.33 -14.24 -15.71
N LEU A 187 49.77 -14.35 -14.50
CA LEU A 187 48.83 -13.39 -13.95
C LEU A 187 49.59 -12.41 -13.06
N ILE A 188 49.72 -11.15 -13.49
CA ILE A 188 50.64 -10.17 -12.91
C ILE A 188 49.86 -8.97 -12.40
N TYR A 189 50.07 -8.59 -11.13
CA TYR A 189 49.51 -7.36 -10.59
C TYR A 189 49.99 -6.14 -11.36
N ASN A 190 49.09 -5.19 -11.59
CA ASN A 190 49.43 -3.93 -12.25
C ASN A 190 50.33 -3.05 -11.37
N ASP A 191 50.22 -3.20 -10.04
CA ASP A 191 51.13 -2.62 -9.06
C ASP A 191 51.73 -3.73 -8.16
N PRO A 192 52.87 -4.32 -8.57
CA PRO A 192 53.57 -5.34 -7.80
C PRO A 192 54.14 -4.89 -6.46
N ALA A 193 54.25 -3.57 -6.22
CA ALA A 193 54.75 -3.03 -4.97
C ALA A 193 53.62 -2.92 -3.93
N ALA A 194 52.40 -2.61 -4.38
CA ALA A 194 51.22 -2.55 -3.54
C ALA A 194 50.57 -3.93 -3.30
N HIS A 195 50.64 -4.85 -4.27
CA HIS A 195 49.97 -6.14 -4.21
C HIS A 195 50.96 -7.29 -4.41
N THR A 196 50.95 -8.24 -3.47
CA THR A 196 51.92 -9.34 -3.46
C THR A 196 51.30 -10.70 -3.19
N ARG A 197 50.03 -10.75 -2.79
CA ARG A 197 49.37 -11.99 -2.41
C ARG A 197 49.29 -12.94 -3.61
N ASP A 198 49.98 -14.08 -3.50
CA ASP A 198 50.04 -15.14 -4.51
C ASP A 198 49.38 -16.46 -4.07
N TYR A 199 48.54 -16.34 -3.03
CA TYR A 199 47.73 -17.39 -2.45
C TYR A 199 46.35 -16.82 -2.04
N PRO A 200 45.30 -17.65 -2.00
CA PRO A 200 44.04 -17.33 -1.33
C PRO A 200 44.18 -16.65 0.02
N ALA A 201 43.36 -15.63 0.33
CA ALA A 201 43.34 -15.04 1.68
C ALA A 201 43.18 -16.14 2.73
N SER A 202 44.02 -16.11 3.77
CA SER A 202 43.83 -16.99 4.92
C SER A 202 42.63 -16.51 5.76
N ILE A 203 42.05 -17.41 6.56
CA ILE A 203 40.97 -17.05 7.49
C ILE A 203 41.47 -15.98 8.48
N ASP A 204 42.73 -16.05 8.94
CA ASP A 204 43.33 -15.08 9.85
C ASP A 204 43.48 -13.68 9.20
N GLU A 205 43.90 -13.62 7.94
CA GLU A 205 43.98 -12.37 7.17
C GLU A 205 42.59 -11.77 6.95
N ALA A 206 41.61 -12.59 6.59
CA ALA A 206 40.22 -12.17 6.46
C ALA A 206 39.67 -11.64 7.80
N ALA A 207 39.90 -12.36 8.90
CA ALA A 207 39.49 -11.94 10.24
C ALA A 207 40.16 -10.63 10.68
N ALA A 208 41.45 -10.44 10.38
CA ALA A 208 42.16 -9.20 10.66
C ALA A 208 41.62 -8.03 9.82
N HIS A 209 41.27 -8.28 8.55
CA HIS A 209 40.67 -7.27 7.70
C HIS A 209 39.25 -6.91 8.19
N LEU A 210 38.40 -7.90 8.45
CA LEU A 210 37.08 -7.71 9.05
C LEU A 210 37.17 -6.90 10.34
N ARG A 211 38.16 -7.18 11.20
CA ARG A 211 38.38 -6.39 12.42
C ARG A 211 38.61 -4.91 12.15
N ARG A 212 39.33 -4.55 11.08
CA ARG A 212 39.50 -3.15 10.66
C ARG A 212 38.20 -2.56 10.14
N LEU A 213 37.49 -3.29 9.28
CA LEU A 213 36.21 -2.82 8.71
C LEU A 213 35.14 -2.61 9.79
N GLY A 214 35.06 -3.49 10.78
CA GLY A 214 34.13 -3.38 11.89
C GLY A 214 34.41 -2.21 12.84
N THR A 215 35.50 -1.45 12.63
CA THR A 215 35.81 -0.23 13.37
C THR A 215 35.52 1.06 12.60
N MET A 216 35.25 1.00 11.28
CA MET A 216 34.97 2.19 10.45
C MET A 216 33.56 2.73 10.68
N ASP A 217 33.30 4.03 10.72
CA ASP A 217 31.92 4.49 10.88
C ASP A 217 31.03 4.04 9.70
N HIS A 218 29.82 3.56 10.02
CA HIS A 218 28.87 3.06 9.04
C HIS A 218 27.63 3.93 9.00
N ASP A 219 27.03 4.05 7.81
CA ASP A 219 25.69 4.60 7.69
C ASP A 219 24.67 3.64 8.35
N ARG A 220 23.74 4.20 9.12
CA ARG A 220 22.75 3.47 9.93
C ARG A 220 21.89 2.53 9.09
N LEU A 221 21.57 2.93 7.86
CA LEU A 221 20.71 2.18 6.94
C LEU A 221 21.41 0.97 6.31
N ASN A 222 22.72 0.83 6.51
CA ASN A 222 23.59 -0.11 5.80
C ASN A 222 24.41 -1.01 6.73
N VAL A 223 23.98 -1.11 7.99
CA VAL A 223 24.63 -1.90 9.03
C VAL A 223 24.54 -3.40 8.76
N GLN A 224 23.41 -3.85 8.19
CA GLN A 224 23.14 -5.25 7.93
C GLN A 224 23.55 -5.63 6.52
N ARG A 225 24.30 -6.74 6.41
CA ARG A 225 24.76 -7.31 5.14
C ARG A 225 24.49 -8.80 5.09
N GLY A 226 24.30 -9.34 3.89
CA GLY A 226 24.01 -10.76 3.66
C GLY A 226 24.90 -11.38 2.59
N CYS A 227 25.28 -12.63 2.82
CA CYS A 227 26.02 -13.47 1.90
C CYS A 227 25.19 -14.74 1.62
N PRO A 228 24.83 -15.04 0.35
CA PRO A 228 24.05 -16.23 0.04
C PRO A 228 24.80 -17.52 0.38
N VAL A 229 24.09 -18.51 0.89
CA VAL A 229 24.61 -19.86 1.12
C VAL A 229 24.11 -20.76 -0.01
N LEU A 230 24.98 -21.02 -1.00
CA LEU A 230 24.64 -21.80 -2.20
C LEU A 230 24.61 -23.33 -1.97
N GLN A 231 24.95 -23.81 -0.78
CA GLN A 231 25.00 -25.24 -0.43
C GLN A 231 23.84 -25.63 0.49
N GLN A 232 23.54 -26.94 0.60
CA GLN A 232 22.47 -27.54 1.43
C GLN A 232 22.70 -27.41 2.96
N GLY A 233 23.29 -26.31 3.44
CA GLY A 233 23.43 -26.04 4.86
C GLY A 233 22.19 -25.31 5.38
N THR A 234 21.37 -26.00 6.18
CA THR A 234 20.22 -25.41 6.88
C THR A 234 20.54 -25.02 8.33
N SER A 235 21.78 -25.27 8.78
CA SER A 235 22.26 -24.96 10.13
C SER A 235 23.76 -24.63 10.10
N PHE A 236 24.28 -24.01 11.16
CA PHE A 236 25.71 -23.68 11.24
C PHE A 236 26.64 -24.91 11.18
N GLU A 237 26.21 -26.05 11.72
CA GLU A 237 27.00 -27.31 11.70
C GLU A 237 27.10 -27.93 10.31
N THR A 238 26.08 -27.69 9.48
CA THR A 238 25.99 -28.25 8.12
C THR A 238 26.64 -27.36 7.07
N LEU A 239 27.06 -26.14 7.44
CA LEU A 239 27.83 -25.27 6.55
C LEU A 239 29.16 -25.92 6.16
N SER A 240 29.52 -25.79 4.89
CA SER A 240 30.77 -26.32 4.35
C SER A 240 31.39 -25.39 3.31
N GLY A 241 32.65 -25.64 2.96
CA GLY A 241 33.41 -24.81 2.00
C GLY A 241 33.44 -23.34 2.37
N VAL A 242 33.27 -22.47 1.37
CA VAL A 242 33.38 -21.01 1.49
C VAL A 242 32.48 -20.43 2.59
N ALA A 243 31.24 -20.89 2.72
CA ALA A 243 30.32 -20.35 3.74
C ALA A 243 30.83 -20.62 5.17
N LYS A 244 31.46 -21.78 5.40
CA LYS A 244 32.07 -22.11 6.69
C LYS A 244 33.33 -21.29 6.96
N ASP A 245 34.16 -21.07 5.95
CA ASP A 245 35.38 -20.26 6.08
C ASP A 245 35.04 -18.80 6.37
N VAL A 246 34.04 -18.25 5.67
CA VAL A 246 33.44 -16.93 5.92
C VAL A 246 32.96 -16.81 7.36
N LEU A 247 32.13 -17.76 7.81
CA LEU A 247 31.64 -17.78 9.19
C LEU A 247 32.81 -17.81 10.18
N THR A 248 33.80 -18.66 9.94
CA THR A 248 34.97 -18.80 10.81
C THR A 248 35.76 -17.48 10.89
N ALA A 249 35.94 -16.77 9.78
CA ALA A 249 36.61 -15.47 9.78
C ALA A 249 35.82 -14.39 10.55
N PHE A 250 34.50 -14.36 10.42
CA PHE A 250 33.66 -13.47 11.23
C PHE A 250 33.80 -13.76 12.71
N LEU A 251 33.72 -15.03 13.11
CA LEU A 251 33.85 -15.44 14.51
C LEU A 251 35.25 -15.12 15.07
N GLN A 252 36.31 -15.35 14.29
CA GLN A 252 37.69 -15.01 14.66
C GLN A 252 37.94 -13.50 14.73
N SER A 253 37.23 -12.70 13.94
CA SER A 253 37.34 -11.23 14.00
C SER A 253 36.94 -10.69 15.38
N GLY A 254 35.93 -11.31 16.00
CA GLY A 254 35.36 -10.95 17.30
C GLY A 254 34.47 -9.70 17.31
N VAL A 255 34.37 -8.97 16.19
CA VAL A 255 33.69 -7.66 16.11
C VAL A 255 32.34 -7.69 15.39
N TYR A 256 31.96 -8.83 14.82
CA TYR A 256 30.67 -9.03 14.14
C TYR A 256 29.78 -10.01 14.91
N ASP A 257 28.47 -9.77 14.87
CA ASP A 257 27.47 -10.80 15.09
C ASP A 257 27.09 -11.42 13.73
N VAL A 258 26.70 -12.68 13.76
CA VAL A 258 26.38 -13.47 12.57
C VAL A 258 25.12 -14.27 12.83
N ALA A 259 24.24 -14.27 11.84
CA ALA A 259 23.02 -15.08 11.83
C ALA A 259 22.95 -15.90 10.53
N LEU A 260 22.33 -17.07 10.59
CA LEU A 260 21.90 -17.81 9.43
C LEU A 260 20.40 -17.54 9.24
N ALA A 261 20.02 -17.00 8.09
CA ALA A 261 18.62 -16.72 7.78
C ALA A 261 18.11 -17.57 6.64
N THR A 262 16.89 -18.06 6.78
CA THR A 262 16.11 -18.68 5.70
C THR A 262 15.37 -17.58 4.94
N LEU A 263 15.53 -17.57 3.63
CA LEU A 263 14.96 -16.59 2.72
C LEU A 263 13.58 -17.05 2.24
N VAL A 264 12.60 -16.15 2.18
CA VAL A 264 11.29 -16.46 1.57
C VAL A 264 11.43 -16.47 0.05
N PRO A 265 11.01 -17.55 -0.65
CA PRO A 265 11.06 -17.59 -2.11
C PRO A 265 10.14 -16.54 -2.75
N ASP A 266 10.52 -16.00 -3.91
CA ASP A 266 9.73 -15.01 -4.66
C ASP A 266 8.32 -15.48 -5.09
N ASN A 267 8.08 -16.79 -5.07
CA ASN A 267 6.84 -17.45 -5.46
C ASN A 267 5.98 -17.89 -4.26
N ASP A 268 6.32 -17.46 -3.04
CA ASP A 268 5.53 -17.78 -1.85
C ASP A 268 4.20 -16.99 -1.86
N VAL A 269 3.10 -17.63 -1.45
CA VAL A 269 1.76 -17.02 -1.39
C VAL A 269 1.75 -15.76 -0.51
N VAL A 270 2.57 -15.74 0.54
CA VAL A 270 2.73 -14.56 1.41
C VAL A 270 3.38 -13.42 0.64
N VAL A 271 4.38 -13.71 -0.20
CA VAL A 271 5.04 -12.72 -1.07
C VAL A 271 4.09 -12.22 -2.15
N ASP A 272 3.22 -13.07 -2.69
CA ASP A 272 2.20 -12.64 -3.67
C ASP A 272 1.12 -11.75 -3.03
N ALA A 273 0.66 -12.07 -1.82
CA ALA A 273 -0.25 -11.23 -1.05
C ALA A 273 0.39 -9.88 -0.66
N LEU A 274 1.69 -9.90 -0.33
CA LEU A 274 2.48 -8.70 -0.13
C LEU A 274 2.59 -7.91 -1.44
N ARG A 275 2.92 -8.55 -2.56
CA ARG A 275 3.11 -7.92 -3.87
C ARG A 275 1.83 -7.25 -4.36
N SER A 276 0.66 -7.86 -4.15
CA SER A 276 -0.63 -7.27 -4.47
C SER A 276 -0.98 -6.08 -3.57
N SER A 277 -0.61 -6.14 -2.29
CA SER A 277 -0.76 -5.03 -1.33
C SER A 277 0.25 -3.89 -1.57
N LEU A 278 1.37 -4.21 -2.19
CA LEU A 278 2.53 -3.33 -2.40
C LEU A 278 2.71 -2.92 -3.88
N LEU A 279 1.68 -3.02 -4.73
CA LEU A 279 1.73 -2.68 -6.16
C LEU A 279 2.25 -1.26 -6.49
N GLY A 280 2.40 -0.38 -5.49
CA GLY A 280 3.06 0.92 -5.62
C GLY A 280 4.59 0.92 -5.44
N ILE A 281 5.19 -0.21 -5.04
CA ILE A 281 6.63 -0.35 -4.82
C ILE A 281 7.22 -0.93 -6.10
N GLY A 282 7.96 -0.12 -6.84
CA GLY A 282 8.72 -0.59 -8.00
C GLY A 282 9.52 -1.84 -7.63
N SER A 283 9.63 -2.80 -8.55
CA SER A 283 10.28 -4.12 -8.44
C SER A 283 11.62 -4.11 -7.70
N LEU A 284 11.59 -4.02 -6.38
CA LEU A 284 12.75 -4.21 -5.50
C LEU A 284 12.60 -5.62 -4.95
N ALA A 285 13.42 -6.53 -5.47
CA ALA A 285 13.56 -7.91 -5.00
C ALA A 285 14.19 -7.91 -3.61
N ASN A 286 13.43 -7.46 -2.62
CA ASN A 286 13.82 -7.46 -1.22
C ASN A 286 13.57 -8.86 -0.66
N ILE A 287 14.61 -9.50 -0.16
CA ILE A 287 14.49 -10.83 0.43
C ILE A 287 14.02 -10.72 1.88
N LEU A 288 12.96 -11.45 2.19
CA LEU A 288 12.39 -11.58 3.52
C LEU A 288 13.03 -12.71 4.30
N PHE A 289 13.32 -12.47 5.58
CA PHE A 289 13.76 -13.52 6.49
C PHE A 289 12.57 -14.24 7.11
N LYS A 290 12.42 -15.53 6.80
CA LYS A 290 11.42 -16.42 7.39
C LYS A 290 11.85 -16.94 8.77
N CYS A 291 13.12 -17.29 8.87
CA CYS A 291 13.72 -17.80 10.09
C CYS A 291 15.11 -17.20 10.20
N VAL A 292 15.52 -16.81 11.41
CA VAL A 292 16.85 -16.29 11.69
C VAL A 292 17.39 -17.10 12.86
N GLU A 293 18.63 -17.57 12.77
CA GLU A 293 19.34 -18.29 13.82
C GLU A 293 20.64 -17.54 14.14
N LEU A 294 20.77 -17.00 15.35
CA LEU A 294 21.98 -16.30 15.79
C LEU A 294 23.06 -17.32 16.14
N HIS A 295 24.30 -17.07 15.70
CA HIS A 295 25.41 -17.96 16.04
C HIS A 295 25.77 -17.82 17.53
N PRO A 296 25.81 -18.92 18.32
CA PRO A 296 25.95 -18.84 19.78
C PRO A 296 27.27 -18.21 20.25
N ALA A 297 28.36 -18.38 19.50
CA ALA A 297 29.67 -17.82 19.85
C ALA A 297 29.74 -16.27 19.74
N THR A 298 28.73 -15.61 19.15
CA THR A 298 28.72 -14.15 18.99
C THR A 298 28.33 -13.43 20.28
N GLY A 299 27.58 -14.11 21.16
CA GLY A 299 26.97 -13.48 22.33
C GLY A 299 25.95 -12.41 21.94
N ALA A 300 25.28 -12.59 20.79
CA ALA A 300 24.18 -11.75 20.34
C ALA A 300 22.94 -12.05 21.21
N PRO A 301 22.27 -11.01 21.74
CA PRO A 301 21.03 -11.16 22.50
C PRO A 301 19.94 -11.92 21.73
N SER A 302 19.21 -12.81 22.39
CA SER A 302 18.15 -13.59 21.73
C SER A 302 17.03 -12.70 21.15
N VAL A 303 16.82 -11.51 21.72
CA VAL A 303 15.86 -10.53 21.20
C VAL A 303 16.19 -10.03 19.79
N LEU A 304 17.45 -10.10 19.36
CA LEU A 304 17.82 -9.81 17.98
C LEU A 304 17.24 -10.83 17.00
N GLN A 305 17.13 -12.09 17.42
CA GLN A 305 16.56 -13.14 16.59
C GLN A 305 15.08 -12.87 16.30
N ASP A 306 14.34 -12.45 17.34
CA ASP A 306 12.95 -12.05 17.23
C ASP A 306 12.79 -10.77 16.40
N GLY A 307 13.64 -9.77 16.65
CA GLY A 307 13.63 -8.49 15.94
C GLY A 307 13.97 -8.59 14.45
N LEU A 308 14.83 -9.53 14.07
CA LEU A 308 15.23 -9.78 12.69
C LEU A 308 14.21 -10.61 11.91
N HIS A 309 13.26 -11.26 12.59
CA HIS A 309 12.20 -12.00 11.92
C HIS A 309 11.35 -11.04 11.05
N GLY A 310 11.19 -11.37 9.77
CA GLY A 310 10.45 -10.52 8.83
C GLY A 310 11.16 -9.24 8.43
N SER A 311 12.40 -9.03 8.88
CA SER A 311 13.25 -7.94 8.40
C SER A 311 13.66 -8.18 6.95
N LEU A 312 14.02 -7.09 6.27
CA LEU A 312 14.44 -7.08 4.88
C LEU A 312 15.93 -6.83 4.77
N LEU A 313 16.56 -7.47 3.77
CA LEU A 313 17.94 -7.19 3.43
C LEU A 313 18.00 -6.04 2.41
N PRO A 314 18.43 -4.83 2.79
CA PRO A 314 18.64 -3.75 1.82
C PRO A 314 19.79 -4.16 0.87
N GLU A 315 19.55 -4.08 -0.44
CA GLU A 315 20.52 -4.35 -1.53
C GLU A 315 20.84 -5.82 -1.87
N TYR A 316 19.83 -6.62 -2.23
CA TYR A 316 20.05 -7.95 -2.84
C TYR A 316 20.36 -7.92 -4.36
N THR A 317 20.27 -6.77 -5.05
CA THR A 317 19.88 -6.79 -6.47
C THR A 317 20.97 -6.57 -7.54
N SER A 318 22.24 -6.31 -7.23
CA SER A 318 23.19 -5.91 -8.30
C SER A 318 24.32 -6.89 -8.62
N SER A 319 24.68 -7.83 -7.74
CA SER A 319 25.93 -8.61 -7.89
C SER A 319 25.75 -10.11 -8.09
N ILE A 320 24.65 -10.71 -7.63
CA ILE A 320 24.36 -12.11 -7.92
C ILE A 320 23.65 -12.15 -9.27
N SER A 321 24.41 -12.44 -10.32
CA SER A 321 23.87 -12.58 -11.69
C SER A 321 22.59 -13.42 -11.70
N ASP A 322 21.55 -12.97 -12.39
CA ASP A 322 20.28 -13.68 -12.63
C ASP A 322 20.48 -15.19 -12.97
N GLU A 323 21.62 -15.53 -13.56
CA GLU A 323 22.05 -16.90 -13.87
C GLU A 323 22.16 -17.84 -12.66
N VAL A 324 22.47 -17.36 -11.44
CA VAL A 324 22.63 -18.22 -10.25
C VAL A 324 21.31 -18.43 -9.50
N VAL A 325 20.41 -17.44 -9.55
CA VAL A 325 19.11 -17.51 -8.86
C VAL A 325 18.18 -18.51 -9.54
N HIS A 326 18.26 -18.66 -10.86
CA HIS A 326 17.34 -19.50 -11.64
C HIS A 326 17.53 -21.02 -11.50
N GLU A 327 18.72 -21.53 -11.16
CA GLU A 327 18.94 -22.99 -11.09
C GLU A 327 18.81 -23.59 -9.69
N PHE A 328 19.11 -22.85 -8.63
CA PHE A 328 19.16 -23.42 -7.26
C PHE A 328 18.47 -22.58 -6.19
N GLY A 329 18.09 -21.32 -6.47
CA GLY A 329 17.44 -20.39 -5.54
C GLY A 329 18.00 -20.42 -4.12
N PRO A 330 18.98 -19.56 -3.72
CA PRO A 330 19.53 -19.62 -2.37
C PRO A 330 18.41 -19.52 -1.34
N THR A 331 18.15 -20.62 -0.63
CA THR A 331 17.14 -20.69 0.43
C THR A 331 17.64 -20.11 1.74
N HIS A 332 18.96 -19.87 1.85
CA HIS A 332 19.60 -19.40 3.07
C HIS A 332 20.66 -18.33 2.76
N ALA A 333 20.88 -17.42 3.70
CA ALA A 333 21.96 -16.44 3.70
C ALA A 333 22.61 -16.32 5.07
N LEU A 334 23.93 -16.12 5.10
CA LEU A 334 24.64 -15.63 6.28
C LEU A 334 24.46 -14.12 6.35
N ILE A 335 23.82 -13.65 7.40
CA ILE A 335 23.65 -12.23 7.70
C ILE A 335 24.66 -11.85 8.76
N PHE A 336 25.24 -10.66 8.66
CA PHE A 336 26.17 -10.15 9.67
C PHE A 336 26.06 -8.63 9.80
N TRP A 337 26.44 -8.16 10.98
CA TRP A 337 26.54 -6.74 11.34
C TRP A 337 27.60 -6.56 12.44
N PRO A 338 28.25 -5.39 12.54
CA PRO A 338 29.19 -5.14 13.63
C PRO A 338 28.46 -5.10 14.99
N LYS A 339 29.09 -5.64 16.04
CA LYS A 339 28.50 -5.74 17.39
C LYS A 339 28.07 -4.41 17.99
N ARG A 340 28.78 -3.32 17.65
CA ARG A 340 28.43 -1.96 18.12
C ARG A 340 27.15 -1.40 17.49
N HIS A 341 26.66 -2.04 16.43
CA HIS A 341 25.43 -1.65 15.72
C HIS A 341 24.33 -2.71 15.86
N ARG A 342 24.34 -3.45 16.98
CA ARG A 342 23.26 -4.40 17.31
C ARG A 342 21.89 -3.72 17.29
N LEU A 343 21.82 -2.47 17.75
CA LEU A 343 20.59 -1.71 17.82
C LEU A 343 20.04 -1.37 16.42
N GLU A 344 20.88 -0.90 15.51
CA GLU A 344 20.49 -0.65 14.12
C GLU A 344 20.14 -1.93 13.37
N ALA A 345 20.88 -3.01 13.59
CA ALA A 345 20.56 -4.31 13.01
C ALA A 345 19.22 -4.87 13.51
N ALA A 346 18.84 -4.61 14.76
CA ALA A 346 17.55 -5.01 15.32
C ALA A 346 16.36 -4.30 14.66
N GLY A 347 16.60 -3.13 14.06
CA GLY A 347 15.56 -2.21 13.63
C GLY A 347 14.67 -1.72 14.78
N LEU A 348 13.61 -0.97 14.42
CA LEU A 348 12.66 -0.45 15.41
C LEU A 348 11.96 -1.56 16.20
N HIS A 349 11.54 -2.65 15.55
CA HIS A 349 10.83 -3.74 16.21
C HIS A 349 11.69 -4.48 17.24
N GLY A 350 12.91 -4.89 16.85
CA GLY A 350 13.82 -5.54 17.77
C GLY A 350 14.25 -4.63 18.93
N ALA A 351 14.49 -3.34 18.66
CA ALA A 351 14.77 -2.36 19.69
C ALA A 351 13.61 -2.21 20.68
N MET A 352 12.37 -2.16 20.19
CA MET A 352 11.15 -2.10 21.01
C MET A 352 10.97 -3.36 21.88
N LEU A 353 11.15 -4.55 21.31
CA LEU A 353 11.09 -5.81 22.05
C LEU A 353 12.14 -5.87 23.16
N CYS A 354 13.37 -5.42 22.87
CA CYS A 354 14.45 -5.35 23.85
C CYS A 354 14.07 -4.41 24.99
N LEU A 355 13.55 -3.23 24.66
CA LEU A 355 13.16 -2.23 25.63
C LEU A 355 12.03 -2.74 26.55
N GLU A 356 10.98 -3.36 25.99
CA GLU A 356 9.88 -3.93 26.78
C GLU A 356 10.34 -5.02 27.73
N ARG A 357 11.20 -5.94 27.26
CA ARG A 357 11.79 -6.98 28.10
C ARG A 357 12.63 -6.38 29.22
N ALA A 358 13.44 -5.37 28.93
CA ALA A 358 14.28 -4.70 29.90
C ALA A 358 13.45 -3.98 30.98
N VAL A 359 12.40 -3.26 30.60
CA VAL A 359 11.50 -2.58 31.55
C VAL A 359 10.73 -3.58 32.40
N THR A 360 10.23 -4.66 31.80
CA THR A 360 9.50 -5.70 32.53
C THR A 360 10.40 -6.42 33.54
N ALA A 361 11.63 -6.75 33.16
CA ALA A 361 12.61 -7.37 34.05
C ALA A 361 13.00 -6.43 35.21
N ALA A 362 13.24 -5.15 34.92
CA ALA A 362 13.55 -4.15 35.94
C ALA A 362 12.41 -3.96 36.96
N ALA A 363 11.16 -4.05 36.50
CA ALA A 363 9.99 -3.96 37.37
C ALA A 363 9.81 -5.18 38.28
N ASN A 364 10.19 -6.38 37.82
CA ASN A 364 9.95 -7.63 38.53
C ASN A 364 11.09 -8.03 39.49
N ASP A 365 12.36 -7.92 39.07
CA ASP A 365 13.47 -8.59 39.75
C ASP A 365 14.26 -7.72 40.72
N GLY A 366 14.09 -6.38 40.68
CA GLY A 366 14.72 -5.40 41.59
C GLY A 366 16.26 -5.46 41.68
N THR A 367 16.89 -6.38 40.95
CA THR A 367 18.31 -6.71 40.96
C THR A 367 18.82 -6.54 39.54
N ASN A 368 19.88 -5.76 39.37
CA ASN A 368 20.58 -5.51 38.10
C ASN A 368 21.26 -6.78 37.59
N THR A 369 20.48 -7.80 37.21
CA THR A 369 20.98 -8.89 36.37
C THR A 369 21.35 -8.30 35.00
N ASN A 370 22.33 -8.91 34.32
CA ASN A 370 22.90 -8.43 33.06
C ASN A 370 21.80 -8.28 31.98
N LEU A 371 21.18 -7.10 31.90
CA LEU A 371 20.20 -6.78 30.88
C LEU A 371 20.91 -6.61 29.54
N GLU A 372 20.47 -7.39 28.56
CA GLU A 372 20.98 -7.32 27.20
C GLU A 372 20.37 -6.11 26.46
N LEU A 373 21.01 -4.94 26.56
CA LEU A 373 20.50 -3.66 26.04
C LEU A 373 21.00 -3.30 24.63
N LEU A 374 21.27 -4.29 23.79
CA LEU A 374 21.74 -4.11 22.39
C LEU A 374 22.96 -3.17 22.24
N GLY A 375 23.82 -3.09 23.26
CA GLY A 375 24.99 -2.22 23.27
C GLY A 375 24.76 -0.83 23.90
N CYS A 376 23.55 -0.51 24.35
CA CYS A 376 23.28 0.68 25.17
C CYS A 376 23.73 0.46 26.62
N ASP A 377 24.17 1.54 27.27
CA ASP A 377 24.66 1.51 28.66
C ASP A 377 23.53 1.34 29.68
N ASP A 378 22.34 1.88 29.39
CA ASP A 378 21.16 1.79 30.26
C ASP A 378 19.83 1.82 29.49
N ILE A 379 18.73 1.52 30.19
CA ILE A 379 17.37 1.45 29.62
C ILE A 379 16.94 2.80 29.04
N LEU A 380 17.36 3.92 29.67
CA LEU A 380 17.00 5.26 29.23
C LEU A 380 17.67 5.58 27.88
N SER A 381 18.93 5.23 27.72
CA SER A 381 19.70 5.35 26.48
C SER A 381 19.06 4.52 25.38
N LEU A 382 18.63 3.29 25.68
CA LEU A 382 17.88 2.46 24.71
C LEU A 382 16.57 3.12 24.29
N ALA A 383 15.80 3.67 25.25
CA ALA A 383 14.54 4.36 24.93
C ALA A 383 14.76 5.63 24.08
N ILE A 384 15.83 6.39 24.33
CA ILE A 384 16.19 7.56 23.51
C ILE A 384 16.54 7.10 22.08
N HIS A 385 17.27 6.01 21.90
CA HIS A 385 17.57 5.52 20.55
C HIS A 385 16.32 5.01 19.81
N VAL A 386 15.40 4.35 20.52
CA VAL A 386 14.08 3.99 19.98
C VAL A 386 13.32 5.24 19.51
N MET A 387 13.34 6.31 20.30
CA MET A 387 12.75 7.60 19.90
C MET A 387 13.38 8.15 18.62
N VAL A 388 14.70 8.05 18.50
CA VAL A 388 15.42 8.47 17.29
C VAL A 388 14.97 7.66 16.07
N PHE A 389 14.75 6.35 16.19
CA PHE A 389 14.17 5.57 15.08
C PHE A 389 12.76 6.04 14.71
N MET A 390 11.93 6.42 15.69
CA MET A 390 10.58 6.94 15.45
C MET A 390 10.56 8.36 14.87
N GLU A 391 11.58 9.17 15.17
CA GLU A 391 11.74 10.56 14.73
C GLU A 391 12.06 10.71 13.27
N MET A 392 12.82 9.77 12.69
CA MET A 392 13.40 9.95 11.38
C MET A 392 12.29 10.13 10.34
N ASP A 393 12.18 11.36 9.86
CA ASP A 393 11.24 11.79 8.84
C ASP A 393 11.76 11.32 7.47
N TYR A 394 11.85 10.00 7.31
CA TYR A 394 12.21 9.37 6.05
C TYR A 394 11.07 9.59 5.06
N SER A 395 11.09 10.76 4.43
CA SER A 395 10.30 10.97 3.24
C SER A 395 10.70 9.90 2.23
N ILE A 396 9.72 9.09 1.85
CA ILE A 396 9.64 8.32 0.59
C ILE A 396 10.05 6.83 0.72
N PHE A 397 9.09 6.06 1.25
CA PHE A 397 8.80 4.64 0.96
C PHE A 397 9.50 3.51 1.75
N SER A 398 10.81 3.46 1.96
CA SER A 398 11.43 2.18 2.36
C SER A 398 11.04 1.65 3.77
N GLU A 399 11.17 2.42 4.85
CA GLU A 399 11.03 1.85 6.21
C GLU A 399 9.59 1.62 6.69
N ASP A 400 8.63 2.53 6.43
CA ASP A 400 7.21 2.25 6.77
C ASP A 400 6.72 1.02 5.99
N GLN A 401 7.23 0.82 4.77
CA GLN A 401 6.97 -0.41 4.01
C GLN A 401 7.65 -1.61 4.65
N TYR A 402 8.92 -1.51 5.05
CA TYR A 402 9.63 -2.59 5.74
C TYR A 402 8.91 -2.98 7.04
N GLN A 403 8.38 -2.01 7.78
CA GLN A 403 7.59 -2.24 8.97
C GLN A 403 6.25 -2.91 8.65
N ARG A 404 5.51 -2.46 7.61
CA ARG A 404 4.27 -3.15 7.18
C ARG A 404 4.53 -4.58 6.77
N VAL A 405 5.62 -4.81 6.05
CA VAL A 405 6.03 -6.15 5.62
C VAL A 405 6.39 -7.01 6.83
N GLN A 406 7.16 -6.47 7.78
CA GLN A 406 7.48 -7.14 9.03
C GLN A 406 6.22 -7.43 9.85
N ALA A 407 5.26 -6.50 9.91
CA ALA A 407 3.97 -6.66 10.57
C ALA A 407 3.06 -7.73 9.95
N ILE A 408 3.16 -7.96 8.65
CA ILE A 408 2.42 -9.03 7.97
C ILE A 408 2.98 -10.40 8.35
N ILE A 409 4.29 -10.49 8.54
CA ILE A 409 4.96 -11.74 8.94
C ILE A 409 4.87 -11.97 10.44
N ASP A 410 5.07 -10.92 11.23
CA ASP A 410 4.97 -10.88 12.69
C ASP A 410 3.90 -9.86 13.11
N PRO A 411 2.65 -10.31 13.34
CA PRO A 411 1.56 -9.44 13.77
C PRO A 411 1.85 -8.63 15.05
N SER A 412 2.82 -9.06 15.87
CA SER A 412 3.22 -8.34 17.08
C SER A 412 3.96 -7.02 16.80
N ALA A 413 4.40 -6.79 15.56
CA ALA A 413 5.13 -5.60 15.14
C ALA A 413 4.24 -4.37 14.81
N THR A 414 2.92 -4.44 15.01
CA THR A 414 1.98 -3.45 14.42
C THR A 414 1.64 -2.22 15.26
N SER A 415 1.95 -2.14 16.56
CA SER A 415 1.55 -0.99 17.39
C SER A 415 2.68 -0.45 18.26
N PHE A 416 3.67 0.17 17.63
CA PHE A 416 4.83 0.73 18.35
C PHE A 416 4.45 1.87 19.29
N VAL A 417 3.50 2.74 18.91
CA VAL A 417 3.12 3.88 19.76
C VAL A 417 2.46 3.42 21.05
N HIS A 418 1.54 2.45 21.00
CA HIS A 418 0.92 1.91 22.22
C HIS A 418 1.96 1.20 23.11
N ARG A 419 2.81 0.38 22.50
CA ARG A 419 3.91 -0.34 23.17
C ARG A 419 4.87 0.64 23.85
N PHE A 420 5.31 1.67 23.13
CA PHE A 420 6.23 2.67 23.64
C PHE A 420 5.57 3.57 24.69
N ALA A 421 4.33 4.00 24.48
CA ALA A 421 3.55 4.74 25.47
C ALA A 421 3.41 3.98 26.79
N ALA A 422 3.14 2.66 26.73
CA ALA A 422 3.11 1.80 27.91
C ALA A 422 4.47 1.74 28.61
N VAL A 423 5.54 1.51 27.85
CA VAL A 423 6.93 1.52 28.37
C VAL A 423 7.27 2.85 29.06
N LEU A 424 7.01 3.98 28.40
CA LEU A 424 7.26 5.31 28.94
C LEU A 424 6.48 5.56 30.24
N THR A 425 5.22 5.11 30.27
CA THR A 425 4.37 5.20 31.46
C THR A 425 4.92 4.35 32.61
N THR A 426 5.40 3.14 32.33
CA THR A 426 6.04 2.24 33.32
C THR A 426 7.37 2.80 33.82
N LEU A 427 8.18 3.40 32.95
CA LEU A 427 9.43 4.07 33.35
C LEU A 427 9.19 5.28 34.25
N GLY A 428 8.02 5.93 34.13
CA GLY A 428 7.65 7.10 34.93
C GLY A 428 8.53 8.35 34.70
N SER A 429 9.36 8.34 33.66
CA SER A 429 10.25 9.46 33.33
C SER A 429 9.50 10.53 32.55
N ILE A 430 9.01 11.55 33.27
CA ILE A 430 8.24 12.65 32.66
C ILE A 430 9.05 13.40 31.59
N ASN A 431 10.37 13.56 31.77
CA ASN A 431 11.21 14.22 30.78
C ASN A 431 11.27 13.45 29.46
N LEU A 432 11.31 12.11 29.53
CA LEU A 432 11.33 11.26 28.34
C LEU A 432 9.97 11.28 27.63
N ILE A 433 8.86 11.28 28.40
CA ILE A 433 7.51 11.46 27.86
C ILE A 433 7.38 12.82 27.15
N LEU A 434 7.85 13.89 27.78
CA LEU A 434 7.82 15.24 27.21
C LEU A 434 8.62 15.32 25.91
N GLU A 435 9.80 14.72 25.87
CA GLU A 435 10.62 14.67 24.65
C GLU A 435 9.93 13.84 23.57
N PHE A 436 9.44 12.63 23.88
CA PHE A 436 8.74 11.79 22.92
C PHE A 436 7.51 12.48 22.30
N VAL A 437 6.68 13.15 23.10
CA VAL A 437 5.56 13.94 22.57
C VAL A 437 6.07 15.09 21.70
N ALA A 438 7.14 15.77 22.11
CA ALA A 438 7.70 16.89 21.38
C ALA A 438 8.35 16.51 20.05
N THR A 439 9.02 15.35 19.95
CA THR A 439 9.93 15.02 18.84
C THR A 439 9.63 13.72 18.11
N SER A 440 9.07 12.67 18.73
CA SER A 440 8.96 11.36 18.06
C SER A 440 7.53 10.86 17.84
N LEU A 441 6.55 11.36 18.58
CA LEU A 441 5.15 10.94 18.42
C LEU A 441 4.59 11.38 17.04
N ASN A 442 4.38 10.40 16.16
CA ASN A 442 3.91 10.62 14.79
C ASN A 442 2.86 9.54 14.43
N MET A 443 1.79 9.95 13.74
CA MET A 443 0.70 9.04 13.31
C MET A 443 0.92 8.43 11.93
N THR A 444 1.95 8.85 11.20
CA THR A 444 2.23 8.27 9.88
C THR A 444 2.75 6.84 9.95
N HIS A 445 3.20 6.39 11.12
CA HIS A 445 3.69 5.04 11.35
C HIS A 445 2.54 4.04 11.47
N CYS A 446 2.66 2.91 10.77
CA CYS A 446 1.73 1.76 10.73
C CYS A 446 0.77 1.68 11.92
N ASN A 447 -0.55 1.76 11.65
CA ASN A 447 -1.66 1.43 12.56
C ASN A 447 -1.80 2.26 13.86
N THR A 448 -1.09 3.37 14.01
CA THR A 448 -1.35 4.26 15.15
C THR A 448 -2.66 5.02 14.93
N SER A 449 -3.70 4.65 15.68
CA SER A 449 -4.98 5.35 15.59
C SER A 449 -4.93 6.67 16.38
N LEU A 450 -5.53 7.73 15.81
CA LEU A 450 -5.67 9.02 16.50
C LEU A 450 -6.41 8.88 17.85
N PRO A 451 -7.51 8.10 17.98
CA PRO A 451 -8.16 7.89 19.27
C PRO A 451 -7.22 7.35 20.36
N ASP A 452 -6.35 6.39 20.04
CA ASP A 452 -5.43 5.81 21.03
C ASP A 452 -4.41 6.84 21.52
N VAL A 453 -3.83 7.61 20.59
CA VAL A 453 -2.89 8.68 20.92
C VAL A 453 -3.58 9.78 21.72
N ALA A 454 -4.77 10.20 21.30
CA ALA A 454 -5.53 11.24 21.98
C ALA A 454 -5.92 10.83 23.41
N MET A 455 -6.35 9.58 23.60
CA MET A 455 -6.64 9.03 24.92
C MET A 455 -5.42 8.97 25.83
N TRP A 456 -4.26 8.60 25.29
CA TRP A 456 -3.01 8.59 26.04
C TRP A 456 -2.57 10.01 26.43
N LEU A 457 -2.58 10.96 25.50
CA LEU A 457 -2.26 12.37 25.77
C LEU A 457 -3.23 13.01 26.78
N TYR A 458 -4.53 12.69 26.68
CA TYR A 458 -5.52 13.09 27.67
C TYR A 458 -5.19 12.52 29.06
N GLY A 459 -4.83 11.24 29.15
CA GLY A 459 -4.39 10.60 30.40
C GLY A 459 -3.15 11.26 31.01
N LEU A 460 -2.18 11.65 30.18
CA LEU A 460 -0.99 12.41 30.62
C LEU A 460 -1.38 13.78 31.18
N CYS A 461 -2.28 14.51 30.50
CA CYS A 461 -2.78 15.79 31.01
C CYS A 461 -3.49 15.60 32.36
N GLN A 462 -4.34 14.56 32.48
CA GLN A 462 -5.03 14.23 33.74
C GLN A 462 -4.07 13.90 34.89
N THR A 463 -2.98 13.21 34.59
CA THR A 463 -2.04 12.73 35.61
C THR A 463 -1.02 13.79 36.02
N HIS A 464 -0.46 14.53 35.06
CA HIS A 464 0.67 15.43 35.29
C HIS A 464 0.32 16.92 35.19
N GLY A 465 -0.89 17.26 34.74
CA GLY A 465 -1.29 18.62 34.40
C GLY A 465 -0.85 19.03 32.99
N TRP A 466 -1.71 19.74 32.27
CA TRP A 466 -1.40 20.20 30.93
C TRP A 466 -0.28 21.24 30.89
N GLU A 467 -0.07 22.00 31.97
CA GLU A 467 0.93 23.07 32.04
C GLU A 467 2.35 22.54 31.79
N LEU A 468 2.66 21.36 32.34
CA LEU A 468 3.95 20.69 32.15
C LEU A 468 4.12 20.18 30.72
N LEU A 469 3.01 19.71 30.11
CA LEU A 469 2.97 19.15 28.76
C LEU A 469 2.87 20.21 27.66
N PHE A 470 2.52 21.45 28.01
CA PHE A 470 2.15 22.49 27.04
C PHE A 470 3.18 22.68 25.93
N LYS A 471 4.46 22.79 26.30
CA LYS A 471 5.55 22.99 25.33
C LYS A 471 5.64 21.82 24.34
N SER A 472 5.60 20.60 24.84
CA SER A 472 5.66 19.38 24.02
C SER A 472 4.41 19.21 23.15
N LEU A 473 3.23 19.49 23.68
CA LEU A 473 1.97 19.46 22.91
C LEU A 473 1.96 20.53 21.82
N ALA A 474 2.48 21.73 22.10
CA ALA A 474 2.61 22.78 21.07
C ALA A 474 3.59 22.34 19.97
N GLN A 475 4.73 21.74 20.32
CA GLN A 475 5.68 21.20 19.34
C GLN A 475 5.08 20.02 18.54
N LEU A 476 4.31 19.15 19.17
CA LEU A 476 3.55 18.09 18.48
C LEU A 476 2.58 18.70 17.46
N VAL A 477 1.76 19.66 17.89
CA VAL A 477 0.76 20.32 17.05
C VAL A 477 1.39 21.09 15.90
N ASP A 478 2.50 21.80 16.13
CA ASP A 478 3.27 22.49 15.08
C ASP A 478 3.72 21.50 14.00
N ARG A 479 4.32 20.38 14.39
CA ARG A 479 4.82 19.36 13.46
C ARG A 479 3.71 18.65 12.72
N TRP A 480 2.64 18.26 13.42
CA TRP A 480 1.49 17.61 12.79
C TRP A 480 0.74 18.55 11.84
N SER A 481 0.64 19.83 12.17
CA SER A 481 -0.02 20.83 11.31
C SER A 481 0.78 21.14 10.03
N LYS A 482 2.09 20.87 10.00
CA LYS A 482 2.95 21.03 8.81
C LYS A 482 2.84 19.89 7.80
N LYS A 483 2.34 18.72 8.20
CA LYS A 483 2.23 17.53 7.33
C LYS A 483 0.80 17.29 6.93
N GLN A 484 0.56 17.10 5.63
CA GLN A 484 -0.78 16.88 5.08
C GLN A 484 -1.54 15.73 5.76
N ALA A 485 -0.85 14.62 6.06
CA ALA A 485 -1.46 13.42 6.65
C ALA A 485 -1.89 13.59 8.11
N THR A 486 -1.30 14.54 8.85
CA THR A 486 -1.51 14.69 10.31
C THR A 486 -2.15 16.03 10.69
N MET A 487 -2.41 16.90 9.70
CA MET A 487 -3.04 18.21 9.85
C MET A 487 -4.45 18.13 10.47
N ALA A 488 -5.36 17.35 9.87
CA ALA A 488 -6.70 17.13 10.41
C ALA A 488 -6.66 16.46 11.80
N PRO A 489 -5.89 15.38 12.01
CA PRO A 489 -5.71 14.81 13.34
C PRO A 489 -5.24 15.76 14.45
N ALA A 490 -4.35 16.71 14.16
CA ALA A 490 -3.92 17.72 15.13
C ALA A 490 -5.09 18.59 15.59
N LEU A 491 -5.94 19.01 14.65
CA LEU A 491 -7.10 19.83 14.95
C LEU A 491 -8.21 19.03 15.66
N HIS A 492 -8.40 17.76 15.31
CA HIS A 492 -9.32 16.86 16.03
C HIS A 492 -8.90 16.68 17.49
N LEU A 493 -7.61 16.48 17.76
CA LEU A 493 -7.08 16.42 19.12
C LEU A 493 -7.44 17.69 19.91
N ILE A 494 -7.20 18.87 19.33
CA ILE A 494 -7.50 20.16 19.97
C ILE A 494 -9.02 20.31 20.18
N ALA A 495 -9.83 20.02 19.17
CA ALA A 495 -11.29 20.09 19.22
C ALA A 495 -11.87 19.13 20.27
N SER A 496 -11.31 17.93 20.40
CA SER A 496 -11.74 16.93 21.38
C SER A 496 -11.42 17.36 22.80
N LEU A 497 -10.19 17.86 23.05
CA LEU A 497 -9.81 18.43 24.34
C LEU A 497 -10.70 19.62 24.73
N ALA A 498 -11.14 20.41 23.74
CA ALA A 498 -12.09 21.51 23.92
C ALA A 498 -13.56 21.06 24.10
N GLY A 499 -13.89 19.80 23.77
CA GLY A 499 -15.25 19.26 23.83
C GLY A 499 -16.16 19.68 22.67
N VAL A 500 -15.59 20.02 21.51
CA VAL A 500 -16.31 20.48 20.30
C VAL A 500 -16.13 19.59 19.06
N ASP A 501 -15.51 18.43 19.22
CA ASP A 501 -15.22 17.45 18.15
C ASP A 501 -16.41 16.53 17.79
N GLY A 502 -17.62 17.08 17.80
CA GLY A 502 -18.82 16.34 17.39
C GLY A 502 -19.28 15.23 18.33
N ALA A 503 -20.02 14.27 17.74
CA ALA A 503 -20.69 13.19 18.49
C ALA A 503 -19.76 12.04 18.87
N THR A 504 -18.61 11.93 18.21
CA THR A 504 -17.61 10.86 18.39
C THR A 504 -16.23 11.48 18.58
N PRO A 505 -16.00 12.20 19.69
CA PRO A 505 -14.71 12.84 19.94
C PRO A 505 -13.60 11.78 20.11
N VAL A 506 -12.39 12.09 19.64
CA VAL A 506 -11.22 11.20 19.73
C VAL A 506 -10.72 11.02 21.18
N CYS A 507 -11.01 11.98 22.07
CA CYS A 507 -10.81 11.84 23.51
C CYS A 507 -11.84 12.69 24.29
N PRO A 508 -12.05 12.43 25.61
CA PRO A 508 -12.92 13.26 26.44
C PRO A 508 -12.44 14.72 26.52
N ALA A 509 -13.39 15.64 26.75
CA ALA A 509 -13.08 17.04 27.01
C ALA A 509 -12.21 17.18 28.26
N LEU A 510 -11.18 18.03 28.18
CA LEU A 510 -10.30 18.28 29.31
C LEU A 510 -10.99 19.22 30.30
N HIS A 511 -11.11 18.78 31.54
CA HIS A 511 -11.74 19.56 32.62
C HIS A 511 -10.70 19.91 33.68
N GLN A 512 -9.73 20.75 33.30
CA GLN A 512 -8.69 21.27 34.19
C GLN A 512 -8.74 22.81 34.26
N PRO A 513 -8.20 23.42 35.33
CA PRO A 513 -7.97 24.86 35.34
C PRO A 513 -7.23 25.30 34.09
N PHE A 514 -7.57 26.47 33.55
CA PHE A 514 -6.91 27.08 32.39
C PHE A 514 -6.97 26.30 31.07
N THR A 515 -7.91 25.36 30.93
CA THR A 515 -8.04 24.58 29.68
C THR A 515 -8.23 25.50 28.46
N ILE A 516 -8.92 26.64 28.60
CA ILE A 516 -9.10 27.57 27.48
C ILE A 516 -7.76 28.18 27.01
N GLU A 517 -6.84 28.48 27.92
CA GLU A 517 -5.50 28.97 27.58
C GLU A 517 -4.67 27.90 26.85
N LEU A 518 -4.77 26.62 27.25
CA LEU A 518 -4.19 25.49 26.52
C LEU A 518 -4.74 25.43 25.09
N ILE A 519 -6.05 25.38 24.92
CA ILE A 519 -6.70 25.27 23.60
C ILE A 519 -6.32 26.45 22.71
N LYS A 520 -6.32 27.68 23.24
CA LYS A 520 -5.86 28.88 22.52
C LYS A 520 -4.41 28.75 22.08
N GLY A 521 -3.52 28.29 22.96
CA GLY A 521 -2.09 28.12 22.65
C GLY A 521 -1.84 27.07 21.57
N LEU A 522 -2.48 25.90 21.68
CA LEU A 522 -2.37 24.83 20.68
C LEU A 522 -2.97 25.25 19.34
N TYR A 523 -4.17 25.82 19.35
CA TYR A 523 -4.83 26.26 18.12
C TYR A 523 -4.05 27.36 17.41
N ARG A 524 -3.50 28.34 18.13
CA ARG A 524 -2.60 29.35 17.56
C ARG A 524 -1.38 28.71 16.89
N THR A 525 -0.77 27.74 17.57
CA THR A 525 0.40 27.02 17.04
C THR A 525 0.03 26.29 15.74
N SER A 526 -1.12 25.60 15.71
CA SER A 526 -1.64 24.95 14.52
C SER A 526 -1.87 25.95 13.38
N ARG A 527 -2.57 27.07 13.64
CA ARG A 527 -2.86 28.10 12.62
C ARG A 527 -1.60 28.67 11.97
N HIS A 528 -0.56 28.96 12.74
CA HIS A 528 0.70 29.44 12.20
C HIS A 528 1.38 28.42 11.28
N ALA A 529 1.30 27.14 11.62
CA ALA A 529 1.83 26.06 10.79
C ALA A 529 0.98 25.82 9.53
N LEU A 530 -0.36 25.91 9.65
CA LEU A 530 -1.30 25.72 8.54
C LEU A 530 -1.05 26.70 7.39
N ASP A 531 -0.79 27.98 7.71
CA ASP A 531 -0.66 29.08 6.73
C ASP A 531 0.30 28.80 5.57
N ALA A 532 1.32 27.97 5.79
CA ALA A 532 2.30 27.62 4.76
C ALA A 532 1.92 26.39 3.90
N HIS A 533 0.95 25.57 4.32
CA HIS A 533 0.82 24.20 3.84
C HIS A 533 -0.59 23.74 3.43
N TYR A 534 -1.67 24.32 3.97
CA TYR A 534 -3.01 23.76 3.75
C TYR A 534 -3.47 23.81 2.29
N HIS A 535 -3.00 24.78 1.50
CA HIS A 535 -3.32 24.93 0.07
C HIS A 535 -2.85 23.74 -0.78
N ASN A 536 -1.84 22.98 -0.35
CA ASN A 536 -1.30 21.83 -1.08
C ASN A 536 -2.01 20.50 -0.73
N ALA A 537 -2.93 20.51 0.25
CA ALA A 537 -3.63 19.31 0.67
C ALA A 537 -4.76 18.92 -0.30
N ARG A 538 -5.12 17.63 -0.33
CA ARG A 538 -6.34 17.14 -1.00
C ARG A 538 -7.57 17.88 -0.45
N LEU A 539 -8.50 18.25 -1.33
CA LEU A 539 -9.71 19.01 -0.99
C LEU A 539 -10.49 18.44 0.19
N ALA A 540 -10.68 17.11 0.26
CA ALA A 540 -11.39 16.47 1.38
C ALA A 540 -10.73 16.77 2.73
N VAL A 541 -9.40 16.71 2.79
CA VAL A 541 -8.62 17.06 4.00
C VAL A 541 -8.70 18.56 4.28
N GLN A 542 -8.69 19.40 3.24
CA GLN A 542 -8.88 20.84 3.42
C GLN A 542 -10.25 21.18 4.02
N HIS A 543 -11.33 20.55 3.55
CA HIS A 543 -12.69 20.78 4.07
C HIS A 543 -12.77 20.45 5.56
N GLU A 544 -12.20 19.31 5.96
CA GLU A 544 -12.12 18.88 7.36
C GLU A 544 -11.31 19.85 8.22
N VAL A 545 -10.10 20.20 7.78
CA VAL A 545 -9.19 21.11 8.50
C VAL A 545 -9.80 22.50 8.69
N LEU A 546 -10.36 23.07 7.63
CA LEU A 546 -11.00 24.38 7.70
C LEU A 546 -12.28 24.35 8.53
N GLY A 547 -13.05 23.26 8.46
CA GLY A 547 -14.23 23.06 9.30
C GLY A 547 -13.90 22.99 10.78
N LEU A 548 -12.85 22.25 11.16
CA LEU A 548 -12.34 22.21 12.53
C LEU A 548 -11.83 23.59 13.00
N CYS A 549 -11.16 24.35 12.14
CA CYS A 549 -10.77 25.72 12.43
C CYS A 549 -11.99 26.63 12.71
N LEU A 550 -13.08 26.52 11.93
CA LEU A 550 -14.29 27.30 12.17
C LEU A 550 -14.93 26.96 13.53
N VAL A 551 -14.95 25.67 13.90
CA VAL A 551 -15.44 25.21 15.20
C VAL A 551 -14.57 25.73 16.34
N LEU A 552 -13.25 25.66 16.20
CA LEU A 552 -12.30 26.16 17.20
C LEU A 552 -12.33 27.69 17.33
N ASP A 553 -12.50 28.43 16.22
CA ASP A 553 -12.73 29.87 16.24
C ASP A 553 -13.99 30.22 17.05
N ALA A 554 -15.09 29.50 16.82
CA ALA A 554 -16.34 29.71 17.54
C ALA A 554 -16.18 29.37 19.03
N TYR A 555 -15.52 28.25 19.36
CA TYR A 555 -15.21 27.88 20.74
C TYR A 555 -14.40 28.96 21.46
N VAL A 556 -13.35 29.48 20.82
CA VAL A 556 -12.49 30.53 21.37
C VAL A 556 -13.25 31.85 21.54
N ALA A 557 -14.14 32.19 20.62
CA ALA A 557 -14.99 33.38 20.69
C ALA A 557 -16.07 33.28 21.79
N GLU A 558 -16.74 32.13 21.91
CA GLU A 558 -17.77 31.87 22.93
C GLU A 558 -17.17 31.81 24.34
N ASN A 559 -15.99 31.22 24.49
CA ASN A 559 -15.24 31.15 25.75
C ASN A 559 -14.33 32.36 25.95
N GLY A 560 -14.84 33.55 25.62
CA GLY A 560 -14.11 34.82 25.71
C GLY A 560 -13.66 35.18 27.13
N VAL A 561 -13.44 36.47 27.36
CA VAL A 561 -12.71 37.01 28.53
C VAL A 561 -13.21 36.50 29.89
N SER A 562 -14.50 36.19 30.04
CA SER A 562 -15.10 35.68 31.30
C SER A 562 -14.70 34.24 31.67
N SER A 563 -14.32 33.41 30.69
CA SER A 563 -13.92 32.01 30.91
C SER A 563 -12.43 31.86 31.22
N HIS A 564 -11.65 32.94 31.06
CA HIS A 564 -10.25 32.95 31.45
C HIS A 564 -10.11 32.85 32.96
N TRP A 565 -9.16 32.06 33.41
CA TRP A 565 -8.82 32.08 34.84
C TRP A 565 -8.28 33.47 35.24
N LEU A 566 -7.49 34.09 34.35
CA LEU A 566 -6.93 35.42 34.56
C LEU A 566 -8.00 36.52 34.63
N HIS A 567 -9.26 36.24 34.27
CA HIS A 567 -10.38 37.18 34.43
C HIS A 567 -10.53 37.69 35.86
N ARG A 568 -10.18 36.85 36.85
CA ARG A 568 -10.21 37.23 38.26
C ARG A 568 -9.04 38.12 38.68
N GLN A 569 -7.98 38.17 37.88
CA GLN A 569 -6.70 38.83 38.20
C GLN A 569 -6.43 40.06 37.32
N LEU A 570 -7.00 40.12 36.12
CA LEU A 570 -6.78 41.17 35.14
C LEU A 570 -8.12 41.75 34.66
N PRO A 571 -8.21 43.09 34.45
CA PRO A 571 -9.39 43.71 33.87
C PRO A 571 -9.70 43.11 32.48
N PRO A 572 -10.99 42.97 32.10
CA PRO A 572 -11.35 42.39 30.80
C PRO A 572 -10.70 43.05 29.59
N LEU A 573 -10.49 44.38 29.65
CA LEU A 573 -9.83 45.13 28.59
C LEU A 573 -8.35 44.74 28.43
N ALA A 574 -7.64 44.47 29.54
CA ALA A 574 -6.25 44.04 29.51
C ALA A 574 -6.14 42.63 28.92
N LEU A 575 -7.05 41.72 29.27
CA LEU A 575 -7.12 40.38 28.70
C LEU A 575 -7.45 40.40 27.21
N ALA A 576 -8.43 41.19 26.79
CA ALA A 576 -8.74 41.38 25.38
C ALA A 576 -7.53 41.93 24.61
N THR A 577 -6.75 42.83 25.21
CA THR A 577 -5.53 43.37 24.61
C THR A 577 -4.42 42.33 24.53
N ILE A 578 -4.24 41.51 25.56
CA ILE A 578 -3.27 40.40 25.56
C ILE A 578 -3.65 39.38 24.50
N ASP A 579 -4.91 38.95 24.47
CA ASP A 579 -5.42 38.00 23.47
C ASP A 579 -5.28 38.57 22.05
N ALA A 580 -5.60 39.83 21.82
CA ALA A 580 -5.42 40.47 20.51
C ALA A 580 -3.95 40.59 20.08
N ASN A 581 -3.02 40.76 21.03
CA ASN A 581 -1.58 40.80 20.73
C ASN A 581 -0.99 39.40 20.53
N LEU A 582 -1.48 38.40 21.28
CA LEU A 582 -1.00 37.04 21.17
C LEU A 582 -1.63 36.31 19.97
N ASP A 583 -2.87 36.62 19.62
CA ASP A 583 -3.61 36.06 18.47
C ASP A 583 -4.09 37.17 17.52
N PRO A 584 -3.17 37.90 16.85
CA PRO A 584 -3.55 38.94 15.88
C PRO A 584 -4.10 38.35 14.57
N ALA A 585 -4.21 37.02 14.46
CA ALA A 585 -4.58 36.34 13.24
C ALA A 585 -6.10 36.46 13.00
N LYS A 586 -6.47 37.03 11.83
CA LYS A 586 -7.84 37.04 11.31
C LYS A 586 -8.46 35.66 11.43
N SER A 587 -9.66 35.56 12.02
CA SER A 587 -10.40 34.30 12.13
C SER A 587 -10.43 33.56 10.79
N MET A 588 -10.50 32.24 10.81
CA MET A 588 -10.60 31.42 9.61
C MET A 588 -11.80 31.86 8.76
N ALA A 589 -12.93 32.18 9.40
CA ALA A 589 -14.08 32.76 8.71
C ALA A 589 -13.73 34.05 7.96
N ARG A 590 -12.94 34.96 8.57
CA ARG A 590 -12.51 36.20 7.91
C ARG A 590 -11.52 35.92 6.78
N ARG A 591 -10.64 34.93 6.92
CA ARG A 591 -9.71 34.53 5.85
C ARG A 591 -10.44 33.94 4.65
N LEU A 592 -11.44 33.09 4.89
CA LEU A 592 -12.29 32.55 3.81
C LEU A 592 -13.08 33.65 3.11
N LEU A 593 -13.52 34.68 3.85
CA LEU A 593 -14.12 35.89 3.27
C LEU A 593 -13.11 36.74 2.50
N ASP A 594 -11.90 36.93 2.99
CA ASP A 594 -10.88 37.71 2.27
C ASP A 594 -10.41 36.98 0.99
N ALA A 595 -10.39 35.64 1.01
CA ALA A 595 -10.11 34.82 -0.18
C ALA A 595 -11.18 34.97 -1.27
N GLU A 596 -12.39 35.43 -0.94
CA GLU A 596 -13.42 35.81 -1.94
C GLU A 596 -12.92 36.92 -2.85
N GLU A 597 -12.18 37.89 -2.31
CA GLU A 597 -11.70 39.07 -3.04
C GLU A 597 -10.64 38.68 -4.08
N THR A 598 -9.92 37.57 -3.87
CA THR A 598 -8.86 37.08 -4.76
C THR A 598 -9.31 35.92 -5.65
N GLU A 599 -10.10 34.99 -5.11
CA GLU A 599 -10.48 33.71 -5.72
C GLU A 599 -11.94 33.36 -5.38
N GLY A 600 -12.89 34.14 -5.91
CA GLY A 600 -14.31 34.00 -5.57
C GLY A 600 -14.96 32.62 -5.78
N VAL A 601 -14.26 31.64 -6.37
CA VAL A 601 -14.68 30.23 -6.48
C VAL A 601 -14.52 29.49 -5.13
N ALA A 602 -13.50 29.84 -4.34
CA ALA A 602 -13.13 29.18 -3.08
C ALA A 602 -14.26 29.21 -2.03
N LEU A 603 -15.15 30.20 -2.08
CA LEU A 603 -16.32 30.25 -1.19
C LEU A 603 -17.24 29.04 -1.37
N LEU A 604 -17.46 28.61 -2.62
CA LEU A 604 -18.38 27.50 -2.92
C LEU A 604 -17.65 26.16 -2.88
N THR A 605 -16.42 26.09 -3.39
CA THR A 605 -15.66 24.83 -3.50
C THR A 605 -14.97 24.41 -2.19
N THR A 606 -14.67 25.36 -1.30
CA THR A 606 -13.88 25.10 -0.09
C THR A 606 -14.61 25.59 1.17
N ALA A 607 -15.06 26.85 1.21
CA ALA A 607 -15.64 27.42 2.43
C ALA A 607 -17.01 26.80 2.78
N ALA A 608 -17.87 26.55 1.80
CA ALA A 608 -19.16 25.92 2.03
C ALA A 608 -19.04 24.47 2.57
N PRO A 609 -18.26 23.57 1.95
CA PRO A 609 -18.00 22.24 2.52
C PRO A 609 -17.36 22.30 3.92
N ALA A 610 -16.40 23.19 4.14
CA ALA A 610 -15.78 23.38 5.45
C ALA A 610 -16.78 23.83 6.53
N LEU A 611 -17.65 24.79 6.21
CA LEU A 611 -18.69 25.25 7.14
C LEU A 611 -19.67 24.12 7.47
N VAL A 612 -20.04 23.30 6.50
CA VAL A 612 -20.91 22.14 6.75
C VAL A 612 -20.23 21.06 7.57
N TYR A 613 -18.95 20.80 7.33
CA TYR A 613 -18.16 19.94 8.21
C TYR A 613 -18.20 20.47 9.65
N GLY A 614 -17.95 21.76 9.85
CA GLY A 614 -18.06 22.41 11.17
C GLY A 614 -19.45 22.33 11.79
N LEU A 615 -20.53 22.53 11.01
CA LEU A 615 -21.92 22.39 11.47
C LEU A 615 -22.28 20.96 11.90
N ARG A 616 -21.67 19.95 11.27
CA ARG A 616 -21.84 18.54 11.66
C ARG A 616 -21.22 18.25 13.02
N LEU A 617 -20.04 18.82 13.30
CA LEU A 617 -19.41 18.72 14.61
C LEU A 617 -20.16 19.54 15.66
N GLN A 618 -20.48 20.80 15.36
CA GLN A 618 -21.18 21.70 16.26
C GLN A 618 -22.39 22.32 15.56
N ARG A 619 -23.57 21.72 15.75
CA ARG A 619 -24.85 22.24 15.19
C ARG A 619 -25.18 23.68 15.60
N ARG A 620 -24.55 24.18 16.67
CA ARG A 620 -24.72 25.55 17.16
C ARG A 620 -23.72 26.54 16.55
N LEU A 621 -22.81 26.10 15.69
CA LEU A 621 -21.82 26.94 15.03
C LEU A 621 -22.54 28.08 14.27
N ARG A 622 -22.20 29.33 14.59
CA ARG A 622 -22.77 30.52 13.96
C ARG A 622 -21.69 31.32 13.25
N VAL A 623 -21.72 31.29 11.91
CA VAL A 623 -20.82 32.08 11.06
C VAL A 623 -21.63 32.85 10.01
N PRO A 624 -22.54 33.75 10.43
CA PRO A 624 -23.56 34.34 9.55
C PRO A 624 -22.96 35.16 8.39
N ALA A 625 -21.83 35.82 8.61
CA ALA A 625 -21.15 36.58 7.55
C ALA A 625 -20.65 35.65 6.42
N LEU A 626 -20.10 34.49 6.78
CA LEU A 626 -19.62 33.50 5.81
C LEU A 626 -20.79 32.84 5.07
N ALA A 627 -21.84 32.45 5.79
CA ALA A 627 -23.04 31.88 5.19
C ALA A 627 -23.73 32.85 4.22
N ALA A 628 -23.81 34.13 4.59
CA ALA A 628 -24.35 35.18 3.73
C ALA A 628 -23.50 35.40 2.46
N ALA A 629 -22.17 35.40 2.57
CA ALA A 629 -21.27 35.51 1.42
C ALA A 629 -21.38 34.30 0.48
N ILE A 630 -21.44 33.08 1.03
CA ILE A 630 -21.68 31.84 0.26
C ILE A 630 -23.00 31.92 -0.51
N ALA A 631 -24.09 32.34 0.14
CA ALA A 631 -25.40 32.50 -0.50
C ALA A 631 -25.37 33.60 -1.58
N ALA A 632 -24.75 34.75 -1.29
CA ALA A 632 -24.61 35.86 -2.23
C ALA A 632 -23.81 35.43 -3.47
N LYS A 633 -22.73 34.66 -3.30
CA LYS A 633 -21.91 34.15 -4.40
C LYS A 633 -22.70 33.20 -5.29
N LEU A 634 -23.51 32.31 -4.72
CA LEU A 634 -24.37 31.42 -5.50
C LEU A 634 -25.42 32.22 -6.29
N HIS A 635 -26.01 33.25 -5.69
CA HIS A 635 -27.00 34.11 -6.34
C HIS A 635 -26.42 35.02 -7.43
N ASN A 636 -25.10 35.21 -7.48
CA ASN A 636 -24.48 35.96 -8.56
C ASN A 636 -24.72 35.24 -9.91
N PRO A 637 -25.35 35.88 -10.91
CA PRO A 637 -25.68 35.26 -12.19
C PRO A 637 -24.44 34.77 -12.96
N SER A 638 -23.25 35.32 -12.70
CA SER A 638 -22.00 34.89 -13.34
C SER A 638 -21.49 33.55 -12.80
N THR A 639 -22.02 33.05 -11.68
CA THR A 639 -21.63 31.75 -11.13
C THR A 639 -22.24 30.64 -11.98
N THR A 640 -21.38 29.87 -12.64
CA THR A 640 -21.71 28.69 -13.45
C THR A 640 -20.93 27.48 -12.93
N VAL A 641 -21.37 26.25 -13.21
CA VAL A 641 -20.60 25.05 -12.83
C VAL A 641 -19.22 25.03 -13.48
N ASP A 642 -19.14 25.41 -14.75
CA ASP A 642 -17.88 25.59 -15.46
C ASP A 642 -16.87 26.46 -14.69
N MET A 643 -17.31 27.58 -14.11
CA MET A 643 -16.42 28.44 -13.32
C MET A 643 -15.94 27.74 -12.03
N LEU A 644 -16.77 26.87 -11.45
CA LEU A 644 -16.47 26.17 -10.20
C LEU A 644 -15.59 24.94 -10.38
N VAL A 645 -15.48 24.41 -11.60
CA VAL A 645 -14.82 23.12 -11.86
C VAL A 645 -13.79 23.14 -13.00
N ARG A 646 -13.41 24.32 -13.52
CA ARG A 646 -12.42 24.43 -14.60
C ARG A 646 -10.98 24.08 -14.19
N ASP A 647 -10.65 24.07 -12.91
CA ASP A 647 -9.30 23.75 -12.47
C ASP A 647 -9.08 22.24 -12.36
N GLU A 648 -8.27 21.69 -13.27
CA GLU A 648 -7.86 20.28 -13.32
C GLU A 648 -7.21 19.78 -12.01
N TRP A 649 -6.78 20.71 -11.15
CA TRP A 649 -6.08 20.44 -9.89
C TRP A 649 -7.04 20.39 -8.68
N SER A 650 -8.25 20.96 -8.79
CA SER A 650 -9.27 20.98 -7.74
C SER A 650 -10.50 20.21 -8.21
N HIS A 651 -10.50 18.89 -8.03
CA HIS A 651 -11.66 18.03 -8.26
C HIS A 651 -12.74 18.25 -7.18
N SER A 652 -13.27 19.47 -7.07
CA SER A 652 -14.39 19.76 -6.18
C SER A 652 -15.64 19.12 -6.75
N ASP A 653 -16.16 18.13 -6.04
CA ASP A 653 -17.39 17.44 -6.40
C ASP A 653 -18.60 18.39 -6.29
N ALA A 654 -19.25 18.64 -7.42
CA ALA A 654 -20.44 19.47 -7.51
C ALA A 654 -21.56 19.02 -6.55
N VAL A 655 -21.71 17.70 -6.33
CA VAL A 655 -22.68 17.15 -5.38
C VAL A 655 -22.34 17.58 -3.95
N VAL A 656 -21.06 17.53 -3.57
CA VAL A 656 -20.59 17.97 -2.25
C VAL A 656 -20.84 19.47 -2.04
N ILE A 657 -20.62 20.30 -3.07
CA ILE A 657 -20.90 21.74 -3.01
C ILE A 657 -22.40 21.99 -2.80
N VAL A 658 -23.27 21.40 -3.63
CA VAL A 658 -24.72 21.59 -3.52
C VAL A 658 -25.23 21.12 -2.17
N ARG A 659 -24.81 19.92 -1.74
CA ARG A 659 -25.15 19.39 -0.42
C ARG A 659 -24.80 20.40 0.65
N SER A 660 -23.62 20.99 0.56
CA SER A 660 -23.14 21.93 1.56
C SER A 660 -23.98 23.20 1.60
N LEU A 661 -24.33 23.74 0.44
CA LEU A 661 -25.22 24.91 0.31
C LEU A 661 -26.60 24.66 0.92
N LEU A 662 -27.18 23.48 0.64
CA LEU A 662 -28.47 23.09 1.18
C LEU A 662 -28.43 22.91 2.70
N THR A 663 -27.39 22.27 3.24
CA THR A 663 -27.22 22.12 4.69
C THR A 663 -27.05 23.48 5.39
N ILE A 664 -26.25 24.40 4.84
CA ILE A 664 -26.08 25.75 5.40
C ILE A 664 -27.43 26.48 5.42
N ALA A 665 -28.15 26.46 4.29
CA ALA A 665 -29.44 27.13 4.18
C ALA A 665 -30.51 26.54 5.11
N LEU A 666 -30.47 25.23 5.36
CA LEU A 666 -31.32 24.58 6.35
C LEU A 666 -30.98 25.02 7.78
N CYS A 667 -29.71 25.01 8.16
CA CYS A 667 -29.26 25.40 9.50
C CYS A 667 -29.54 26.88 9.82
N ASP A 668 -29.47 27.75 8.82
CA ASP A 668 -29.75 29.19 8.95
C ASP A 668 -31.23 29.55 8.73
N GLY A 669 -32.06 28.59 8.31
CA GLY A 669 -33.48 28.84 8.00
C GLY A 669 -33.68 29.72 6.76
N THR A 670 -32.71 29.74 5.84
CA THR A 670 -32.70 30.54 4.61
C THR A 670 -32.99 29.72 3.35
N LEU A 671 -33.33 28.43 3.50
CA LEU A 671 -33.71 27.58 2.38
C LEU A 671 -35.03 28.08 1.75
N THR A 672 -34.92 28.59 0.52
CA THR A 672 -36.06 29.10 -0.27
C THR A 672 -36.17 28.37 -1.60
N SER A 673 -37.35 28.45 -2.23
CA SER A 673 -37.53 27.95 -3.61
C SER A 673 -36.60 28.62 -4.61
N ALA A 674 -36.28 29.90 -4.40
CA ALA A 674 -35.34 30.64 -5.25
C ALA A 674 -33.89 30.12 -5.13
N LEU A 675 -33.46 29.77 -3.92
CA LEU A 675 -32.14 29.16 -3.70
C LEU A 675 -32.05 27.79 -4.37
N LEU A 676 -33.08 26.94 -4.21
CA LEU A 676 -33.13 25.63 -4.83
C LEU A 676 -33.13 25.71 -6.36
N GLU A 677 -33.90 26.63 -6.92
CA GLU A 677 -33.90 26.87 -8.36
C GLU A 677 -32.52 27.34 -8.83
N ARG A 678 -31.82 28.15 -8.03
CA ARG A 678 -30.46 28.58 -8.35
C ARG A 678 -29.47 27.41 -8.28
N CYS A 679 -29.50 26.58 -7.24
CA CYS A 679 -28.68 25.37 -7.15
C CYS A 679 -28.91 24.48 -8.38
N ARG A 680 -30.17 24.28 -8.74
CA ARG A 680 -30.54 23.47 -9.91
C ARG A 680 -30.05 24.09 -11.23
N THR A 681 -30.15 25.40 -11.38
CA THR A 681 -29.68 26.13 -12.57
C THR A 681 -28.16 26.02 -12.72
N VAL A 682 -27.43 26.07 -11.60
CA VAL A 682 -25.97 26.04 -11.60
C VAL A 682 -25.44 24.61 -11.71
N PHE A 683 -25.97 23.68 -10.92
CA PHE A 683 -25.42 22.34 -10.72
C PHE A 683 -26.21 21.20 -11.37
N GLY A 684 -27.34 21.49 -12.01
CA GLY A 684 -28.11 20.52 -12.78
C GLY A 684 -28.47 19.27 -11.98
N SER A 685 -28.15 18.11 -12.56
CA SER A 685 -28.42 16.77 -12.03
C SER A 685 -27.77 16.48 -10.67
N CYS A 686 -26.62 17.10 -10.37
CA CYS A 686 -25.90 16.92 -9.09
C CYS A 686 -26.74 17.34 -7.87
N THR A 687 -27.79 18.14 -8.08
CA THR A 687 -28.72 18.57 -7.02
C THR A 687 -29.50 17.41 -6.41
N VAL A 688 -29.82 16.37 -7.19
CA VAL A 688 -30.63 15.24 -6.73
C VAL A 688 -29.91 14.39 -5.66
N PRO A 689 -28.69 13.85 -5.90
CA PRO A 689 -27.98 13.10 -4.88
C PRO A 689 -27.65 13.97 -3.66
N ALA A 690 -27.41 15.27 -3.86
CA ALA A 690 -27.20 16.21 -2.76
C ALA A 690 -28.45 16.35 -1.86
N ILE A 691 -29.65 16.50 -2.44
CA ILE A 691 -30.90 16.56 -1.68
C ILE A 691 -31.12 15.25 -0.91
N ARG A 692 -30.88 14.10 -1.55
CA ARG A 692 -30.98 12.80 -0.89
C ARG A 692 -30.04 12.71 0.29
N ASP A 693 -28.80 13.12 0.12
CA ASP A 693 -27.82 13.04 1.19
C ASP A 693 -28.20 13.93 2.38
N VAL A 694 -28.73 15.12 2.12
CA VAL A 694 -29.27 16.03 3.15
C VAL A 694 -30.43 15.39 3.90
N LEU A 695 -31.41 14.81 3.20
CA LEU A 695 -32.58 14.17 3.82
C LEU A 695 -32.21 12.90 4.60
N ALA A 696 -31.22 12.15 4.13
CA ALA A 696 -30.73 10.94 4.79
C ALA A 696 -30.00 11.26 6.10
N HIS A 697 -29.23 12.36 6.14
CA HIS A 697 -28.41 12.74 7.30
C HIS A 697 -29.13 13.64 8.30
N ASP A 698 -30.13 14.41 7.88
CA ASP A 698 -30.86 15.33 8.78
C ASP A 698 -32.31 14.88 9.03
N ILE A 699 -32.49 14.12 10.11
CA ILE A 699 -33.80 13.70 10.58
C ILE A 699 -34.68 14.87 11.07
N THR A 700 -34.13 16.07 11.24
CA THR A 700 -34.83 17.23 11.82
C THR A 700 -35.51 18.12 10.78
N VAL A 701 -35.36 17.83 9.47
CA VAL A 701 -36.03 18.56 8.39
C VAL A 701 -37.55 18.38 8.48
N ASP A 702 -38.28 19.49 8.62
CA ASP A 702 -39.74 19.49 8.71
C ASP A 702 -40.42 19.13 7.38
N ASN A 703 -41.70 18.74 7.44
CA ASN A 703 -42.44 18.27 6.25
C ASN A 703 -42.59 19.34 5.15
N ALA A 704 -42.68 20.62 5.50
CA ALA A 704 -42.81 21.69 4.50
C ALA A 704 -41.49 21.87 3.76
N THR A 705 -40.38 21.82 4.48
CA THR A 705 -39.04 21.86 3.91
C THR A 705 -38.73 20.62 3.07
N ARG A 706 -39.13 19.42 3.52
CA ARG A 706 -39.05 18.19 2.72
C ARG A 706 -39.85 18.32 1.42
N ALA A 707 -41.09 18.82 1.49
CA ALA A 707 -41.91 19.04 0.30
C ALA A 707 -41.25 20.02 -0.68
N LEU A 708 -40.63 21.09 -0.17
CA LEU A 708 -39.88 22.05 -0.97
C LEU A 708 -38.68 21.42 -1.67
N LEU A 709 -37.89 20.60 -0.96
CA LEU A 709 -36.77 19.86 -1.54
C LEU A 709 -37.24 18.87 -2.61
N PHE A 710 -38.31 18.11 -2.35
CA PHE A 710 -38.86 17.18 -3.33
C PHE A 710 -39.37 17.88 -4.59
N GLN A 711 -40.05 19.03 -4.47
CA GLN A 711 -40.50 19.81 -5.63
C GLN A 711 -39.35 20.21 -6.56
N SER A 712 -38.14 20.38 -6.03
CA SER A 712 -36.97 20.72 -6.83
C SER A 712 -36.37 19.54 -7.60
N VAL A 713 -36.52 18.31 -7.10
CA VAL A 713 -36.04 17.07 -7.74
C VAL A 713 -36.83 16.77 -9.02
N LEU A 714 -38.12 17.12 -9.02
CA LEU A 714 -39.11 16.67 -10.01
C LEU A 714 -39.16 17.47 -11.31
N ARG A 715 -38.42 18.56 -11.42
CA ARG A 715 -38.38 19.36 -12.66
C ARG A 715 -37.45 18.68 -13.70
N PRO A 716 -37.60 18.95 -15.02
CA PRO A 716 -36.75 18.38 -16.08
C PRO A 716 -35.33 18.95 -16.02
N ILE A 717 -34.31 18.10 -15.90
CA ILE A 717 -32.91 18.55 -15.96
C ILE A 717 -32.66 18.95 -17.42
N THR A 718 -32.37 20.22 -17.68
CA THR A 718 -32.10 20.71 -19.04
C THR A 718 -30.78 20.11 -19.51
N ASN A 719 -30.87 19.12 -20.40
CA ASN A 719 -29.77 18.25 -20.77
C ASN A 719 -28.85 18.87 -21.82
N THR A 720 -27.90 19.71 -21.42
CA THR A 720 -26.98 20.34 -22.38
C THR A 720 -25.50 20.38 -21.98
N ASP A 721 -25.07 19.77 -20.86
CA ASP A 721 -23.67 19.89 -20.44
C ASP A 721 -23.05 18.55 -20.03
N THR A 722 -22.05 18.11 -20.79
CA THR A 722 -21.30 16.85 -20.57
C THR A 722 -20.48 16.85 -19.28
N ASN A 723 -20.30 18.01 -18.64
CA ASN A 723 -19.50 18.15 -17.42
C ASN A 723 -20.17 17.52 -16.18
N TYR A 724 -21.50 17.37 -16.14
CA TYR A 724 -22.19 16.81 -14.97
C TYR A 724 -21.95 15.31 -14.77
N ASP A 725 -21.78 14.56 -15.86
CA ASP A 725 -21.62 13.11 -15.80
C ASP A 725 -20.32 12.73 -15.10
N ARG A 726 -19.24 13.49 -15.32
CA ARG A 726 -17.97 13.31 -14.59
C ARG A 726 -18.15 13.46 -13.08
N HIS A 727 -18.86 14.50 -12.63
CA HIS A 727 -19.09 14.75 -11.20
C HIS A 727 -19.95 13.68 -10.54
N LEU A 728 -21.01 13.25 -11.21
CA LEU A 728 -21.83 12.17 -10.70
C LEU A 728 -21.04 10.87 -10.62
N ASN A 729 -20.19 10.58 -11.59
CA ASN A 729 -19.32 9.41 -11.57
C ASN A 729 -18.30 9.47 -10.44
N ASP A 730 -17.64 10.62 -10.24
CA ASP A 730 -16.72 10.82 -9.13
C ASP A 730 -17.44 10.68 -7.78
N TYR A 731 -18.61 11.32 -7.61
CA TYR A 731 -19.43 11.21 -6.41
C TYR A 731 -19.81 9.76 -6.11
N TYR A 732 -20.35 9.04 -7.09
CA TYR A 732 -20.83 7.67 -6.89
C TYR A 732 -19.71 6.63 -6.81
N ARG A 733 -18.52 6.92 -7.34
CA ARG A 733 -17.32 6.11 -7.08
C ARG A 733 -16.95 6.19 -5.61
N ASP A 734 -16.97 7.39 -5.04
CA ASP A 734 -16.58 7.63 -3.65
C ASP A 734 -17.73 7.32 -2.67
N HIS A 735 -18.97 7.36 -3.14
CA HIS A 735 -20.21 7.08 -2.40
C HIS A 735 -21.03 6.03 -3.15
N PRO A 736 -20.58 4.75 -3.17
CA PRO A 736 -21.29 3.70 -3.88
C PRO A 736 -22.71 3.54 -3.32
N HIS A 737 -23.67 3.50 -4.24
CA HIS A 737 -25.06 3.31 -3.85
C HIS A 737 -25.25 1.87 -3.34
N PRO A 738 -25.82 1.65 -2.14
CA PRO A 738 -25.86 0.33 -1.50
C PRO A 738 -26.67 -0.72 -2.27
N TYR A 739 -27.40 -0.29 -3.29
CA TYR A 739 -28.34 -1.08 -4.07
C TYR A 739 -28.02 -1.15 -5.57
N VAL A 740 -26.92 -0.55 -5.99
CA VAL A 740 -26.44 -0.59 -7.37
C VAL A 740 -25.03 -1.15 -7.33
N ALA A 741 -24.85 -2.36 -7.86
CA ALA A 741 -23.53 -2.97 -7.95
C ALA A 741 -22.62 -2.09 -8.82
N PRO A 742 -21.34 -1.92 -8.47
CA PRO A 742 -20.38 -1.27 -9.36
C PRO A 742 -20.28 -2.07 -10.66
N SER A 743 -20.32 -1.39 -11.81
CA SER A 743 -19.95 -2.01 -13.09
C SER A 743 -18.54 -2.59 -12.98
N HIS A 744 -18.36 -3.85 -13.35
CA HIS A 744 -17.04 -4.51 -13.38
C HIS A 744 -16.14 -4.01 -14.52
N ASP A 745 -16.71 -3.32 -15.52
CA ASP A 745 -15.97 -2.76 -16.65
C ASP A 745 -15.74 -1.25 -16.46
N ASP A 746 -14.61 -0.76 -16.98
CA ASP A 746 -14.19 0.65 -17.11
C ASP A 746 -15.18 1.56 -17.87
N ALA A 747 -16.43 1.13 -18.10
CA ALA A 747 -17.54 1.88 -18.67
C ALA A 747 -18.05 2.96 -17.68
N ARG A 748 -17.18 3.93 -17.37
CA ARG A 748 -17.41 4.99 -16.37
C ARG A 748 -18.69 5.79 -16.62
N GLU A 749 -19.12 5.99 -17.86
CA GLU A 749 -20.21 6.93 -18.18
C GLU A 749 -21.62 6.35 -17.96
N VAL A 750 -21.82 5.04 -18.04
CA VAL A 750 -23.16 4.42 -17.99
C VAL A 750 -23.67 4.26 -16.55
N ASP A 751 -22.78 4.28 -15.55
CA ASP A 751 -23.09 4.02 -14.14
C ASP A 751 -23.71 5.20 -13.39
N ALA A 752 -23.31 6.45 -13.66
CA ALA A 752 -23.84 7.63 -12.95
C ALA A 752 -25.31 7.90 -13.23
N GLY A 753 -25.72 7.86 -14.51
CA GLY A 753 -27.11 8.10 -14.89
C GLY A 753 -28.05 7.09 -14.23
N TRP A 754 -27.58 5.84 -14.11
CA TRP A 754 -28.30 4.78 -13.42
C TRP A 754 -28.50 5.06 -11.92
N ARG A 755 -27.43 5.41 -11.21
CA ARG A 755 -27.47 5.72 -9.77
C ARG A 755 -28.28 6.98 -9.47
N LEU A 756 -28.19 7.99 -10.33
CA LEU A 756 -29.01 9.21 -10.25
C LEU A 756 -30.51 8.91 -10.38
N ALA A 757 -30.89 8.03 -11.30
CA ALA A 757 -32.27 7.61 -11.46
C ALA A 757 -32.78 6.89 -10.20
N VAL A 758 -31.97 6.00 -9.61
CA VAL A 758 -32.31 5.32 -8.36
C VAL A 758 -32.47 6.31 -7.21
N ASP A 759 -31.55 7.26 -7.04
CA ASP A 759 -31.66 8.31 -6.02
C ASP A 759 -32.94 9.13 -6.18
N THR A 760 -33.30 9.48 -7.42
CA THR A 760 -34.53 10.21 -7.74
C THR A 760 -35.78 9.41 -7.31
N LEU A 761 -35.78 8.11 -7.58
CA LEU A 761 -36.90 7.25 -7.23
C LEU A 761 -37.06 7.02 -5.73
N GLU A 762 -35.94 6.86 -5.03
CA GLU A 762 -35.95 6.72 -3.58
C GLU A 762 -36.52 8.00 -2.94
N LEU A 763 -36.14 9.18 -3.46
CA LEU A 763 -36.74 10.44 -3.03
C LEU A 763 -38.24 10.50 -3.30
N ILE A 764 -38.70 10.04 -4.48
CA ILE A 764 -40.12 9.97 -4.81
C ILE A 764 -40.87 8.99 -3.89
N ALA A 765 -40.23 7.88 -3.52
CA ALA A 765 -40.80 6.89 -2.61
C ALA A 765 -40.99 7.43 -1.18
N GLU A 766 -40.15 8.37 -0.74
CA GLU A 766 -40.28 9.03 0.56
C GLU A 766 -41.41 10.07 0.61
N MET A 767 -42.03 10.39 -0.54
CA MET A 767 -43.14 11.33 -0.62
C MET A 767 -44.45 10.72 -0.11
N ASP A 768 -45.45 11.58 0.12
CA ASP A 768 -46.80 11.11 0.44
C ASP A 768 -47.35 10.21 -0.68
N ALA A 769 -47.82 9.02 -0.28
CA ALA A 769 -48.39 8.01 -1.17
C ALA A 769 -49.47 8.58 -2.09
N SER A 770 -50.26 9.55 -1.61
CA SER A 770 -51.32 10.20 -2.39
C SER A 770 -50.81 11.01 -3.60
N GLN A 771 -49.56 11.48 -3.56
CA GLN A 771 -48.97 12.33 -4.60
C GLN A 771 -48.00 11.58 -5.52
N MET A 772 -47.56 10.38 -5.11
CA MET A 772 -46.53 9.60 -5.77
C MET A 772 -46.82 9.30 -7.25
N LEU A 773 -48.05 8.91 -7.60
CA LEU A 773 -48.43 8.63 -8.98
C LEU A 773 -48.31 9.87 -9.88
N SER A 774 -48.74 11.03 -9.39
CA SER A 774 -48.65 12.29 -10.13
C SER A 774 -47.19 12.69 -10.39
N TYR A 775 -46.32 12.47 -9.41
CA TYR A 775 -44.89 12.74 -9.55
C TYR A 775 -44.17 11.78 -10.47
N VAL A 776 -44.49 10.49 -10.37
CA VAL A 776 -43.99 9.47 -11.29
C VAL A 776 -44.38 9.79 -12.74
N ARG A 777 -45.63 10.23 -12.98
CA ARG A 777 -46.08 10.68 -14.30
C ARG A 777 -45.29 11.90 -14.79
N LEU A 778 -45.15 12.91 -13.93
CA LEU A 778 -44.41 14.12 -14.25
C LEU A 778 -42.94 13.81 -14.59
N TRP A 779 -42.29 12.99 -13.78
CA TRP A 779 -40.91 12.59 -13.97
C TRP A 779 -40.73 11.75 -15.24
N ASN A 780 -41.67 10.84 -15.54
CA ASN A 780 -41.69 10.16 -16.82
C ASN A 780 -41.74 11.15 -18.00
N ASP A 781 -42.72 12.05 -17.98
CA ASP A 781 -42.98 12.96 -19.09
C ASP A 781 -41.78 13.90 -19.32
N GLN A 782 -41.05 14.23 -18.26
CA GLN A 782 -39.98 15.22 -18.28
C GLN A 782 -38.57 14.65 -18.38
N VAL A 783 -38.32 13.43 -17.89
CA VAL A 783 -36.97 12.85 -17.76
C VAL A 783 -36.87 11.57 -18.58
N LEU A 784 -37.66 10.55 -18.25
CA LEU A 784 -37.54 9.25 -18.90
C LEU A 784 -37.94 9.29 -20.39
N SER A 785 -38.94 10.10 -20.77
CA SER A 785 -39.39 10.20 -22.16
C SER A 785 -38.35 10.83 -23.11
N GLN A 786 -37.44 11.64 -22.56
CA GLN A 786 -36.39 12.32 -23.31
C GLN A 786 -35.16 11.44 -23.55
N GLU A 787 -34.95 10.42 -22.70
CA GLU A 787 -33.75 9.58 -22.67
C GLU A 787 -34.13 8.08 -22.70
N PRO A 788 -34.57 7.53 -23.85
CA PRO A 788 -35.18 6.20 -23.91
C PRO A 788 -34.25 5.02 -23.54
N TRP A 789 -32.93 5.22 -23.56
CA TRP A 789 -31.98 4.19 -23.15
C TRP A 789 -31.98 3.97 -21.63
N MET A 790 -32.36 4.98 -20.83
CA MET A 790 -32.50 4.84 -19.37
C MET A 790 -33.54 3.78 -19.00
N TYR A 791 -34.55 3.50 -19.83
CA TYR A 791 -35.54 2.46 -19.54
C TYR A 791 -34.89 1.07 -19.32
N GLY A 792 -33.84 0.70 -20.07
CA GLY A 792 -33.26 -0.67 -20.10
C GLY A 792 -32.88 -1.26 -18.74
N GLY A 793 -32.00 -0.60 -17.99
CA GLY A 793 -31.64 -1.02 -16.62
C GLY A 793 -32.75 -0.71 -15.60
N PHE A 794 -33.51 0.36 -15.86
CA PHE A 794 -34.55 0.94 -15.01
C PHE A 794 -35.77 0.06 -14.81
N VAL A 795 -36.18 -0.66 -15.84
CA VAL A 795 -37.28 -1.61 -15.77
C VAL A 795 -37.02 -2.67 -14.70
N ALA A 796 -35.81 -3.23 -14.63
CA ALA A 796 -35.52 -4.31 -13.68
C ALA A 796 -35.62 -3.82 -12.23
N ASN A 797 -34.93 -2.75 -11.84
CA ASN A 797 -34.92 -2.30 -10.44
C ASN A 797 -36.30 -1.79 -9.97
N CYS A 798 -37.08 -1.15 -10.85
CA CYS A 798 -38.43 -0.66 -10.57
C CYS A 798 -39.48 -1.77 -10.49
N LEU A 799 -39.42 -2.75 -11.41
CA LEU A 799 -40.32 -3.91 -11.37
C LEU A 799 -40.05 -4.78 -10.14
N LEU A 800 -38.80 -4.83 -9.68
CA LEU A 800 -38.40 -5.66 -8.55
C LEU A 800 -38.75 -5.06 -7.18
N ARG A 801 -38.90 -3.74 -7.04
CA ARG A 801 -39.03 -3.07 -5.73
C ARG A 801 -40.42 -2.50 -5.45
N HIS A 802 -41.46 -3.32 -5.57
CA HIS A 802 -42.88 -2.94 -5.30
C HIS A 802 -43.11 -2.28 -3.93
N THR A 803 -42.27 -2.60 -2.93
CA THR A 803 -42.40 -2.15 -1.53
C THR A 803 -42.34 -0.64 -1.30
N PHE A 804 -41.71 0.10 -2.21
CA PHE A 804 -41.48 1.53 -2.02
C PHE A 804 -42.60 2.40 -2.59
N TRP A 805 -43.44 1.85 -3.48
CA TRP A 805 -44.37 2.65 -4.27
C TRP A 805 -45.83 2.28 -4.03
N THR A 806 -46.72 3.24 -4.31
CA THR A 806 -48.13 2.89 -4.44
C THR A 806 -48.33 1.96 -5.62
N HIS A 807 -49.28 1.04 -5.49
CA HIS A 807 -49.58 0.06 -6.53
C HIS A 807 -49.86 0.72 -7.88
N GLU A 808 -50.52 1.89 -7.88
CA GLU A 808 -50.84 2.65 -9.09
C GLU A 808 -49.59 3.29 -9.75
N ALA A 809 -48.70 3.91 -8.96
CA ALA A 809 -47.47 4.51 -9.46
C ALA A 809 -46.54 3.45 -10.06
N TRP A 810 -46.48 2.31 -9.39
CA TRP A 810 -45.73 1.16 -9.84
C TRP A 810 -46.28 0.55 -11.13
N LEU A 811 -47.60 0.31 -11.21
CA LEU A 811 -48.23 -0.18 -12.43
C LEU A 811 -48.02 0.77 -13.61
N PHE A 812 -48.08 2.09 -13.38
CA PHE A 812 -47.84 3.07 -14.43
C PHE A 812 -46.42 2.99 -14.99
N LEU A 813 -45.39 2.96 -14.13
CA LEU A 813 -44.00 2.84 -14.57
C LEU A 813 -43.73 1.50 -15.26
N ALA A 814 -44.22 0.39 -14.68
CA ALA A 814 -44.12 -0.94 -15.27
C ALA A 814 -44.66 -0.96 -16.71
N ASN A 815 -45.86 -0.43 -16.93
CA ASN A 815 -46.50 -0.32 -18.23
C ASN A 815 -45.67 0.47 -19.23
N LEU A 816 -45.16 1.60 -18.77
CA LEU A 816 -44.48 2.55 -19.63
C LEU A 816 -43.09 2.05 -20.03
N CYS A 817 -42.39 1.43 -19.10
CA CYS A 817 -41.16 0.66 -19.30
C CYS A 817 -41.35 -0.42 -20.39
N ILE A 818 -42.38 -1.26 -20.26
CA ILE A 818 -42.73 -2.29 -21.25
C ILE A 818 -42.99 -1.66 -22.62
N LYS A 819 -43.78 -0.59 -22.66
CA LYS A 819 -44.15 0.11 -23.90
C LYS A 819 -42.93 0.72 -24.62
N ASN A 820 -41.99 1.33 -23.91
CA ASN A 820 -40.83 2.02 -24.49
C ASN A 820 -39.67 1.07 -24.83
N LEU A 821 -39.56 -0.07 -24.17
CA LEU A 821 -38.59 -1.10 -24.53
C LEU A 821 -39.00 -1.86 -25.80
N THR A 822 -40.29 -2.14 -25.97
CA THR A 822 -40.83 -2.94 -27.09
C THR A 822 -40.29 -2.54 -28.48
N PRO A 823 -40.17 -1.24 -28.84
CA PRO A 823 -39.64 -0.80 -30.14
C PRO A 823 -38.12 -0.96 -30.32
N LEU A 824 -37.31 -0.81 -29.25
CA LEU A 824 -35.85 -0.95 -29.33
C LEU A 824 -35.43 -2.39 -29.69
N PHE A 825 -36.29 -3.35 -29.36
CA PHE A 825 -36.14 -4.73 -29.77
C PHE A 825 -36.80 -5.05 -31.12
N ALA A 826 -37.79 -4.25 -31.56
CA ALA A 826 -38.51 -4.39 -32.82
C ALA A 826 -37.65 -3.98 -34.03
N GLY A 827 -36.66 -4.82 -34.37
CA GLY A 827 -35.82 -4.62 -35.56
C GLY A 827 -34.50 -5.39 -35.53
N ARG A 828 -34.06 -5.84 -34.35
CA ARG A 828 -32.87 -6.69 -34.23
C ARG A 828 -33.29 -8.15 -34.37
N ARG A 829 -32.83 -8.82 -35.43
CA ARG A 829 -33.04 -10.27 -35.61
C ARG A 829 -32.18 -11.02 -34.59
N LEU A 830 -32.71 -11.20 -33.38
CA LEU A 830 -32.28 -12.28 -32.50
C LEU A 830 -32.69 -13.59 -33.17
N ARG A 831 -31.77 -14.19 -33.95
CA ARG A 831 -32.03 -15.50 -34.54
C ARG A 831 -31.93 -16.55 -33.43
N ASP A 832 -33.03 -17.28 -33.29
CA ASP A 832 -33.12 -18.61 -32.69
C ASP A 832 -32.84 -18.77 -31.18
N LEU A 833 -33.54 -17.97 -30.37
CA LEU A 833 -33.79 -18.34 -28.97
C LEU A 833 -35.29 -18.27 -28.67
N ARG A 834 -36.03 -19.32 -29.04
CA ARG A 834 -37.32 -19.60 -28.38
C ARG A 834 -37.03 -20.46 -27.14
N PRO A 835 -37.44 -20.04 -25.93
CA PRO A 835 -37.51 -20.98 -24.82
C PRO A 835 -38.54 -22.06 -25.18
N LYS A 836 -38.19 -23.33 -24.97
CA LYS A 836 -39.09 -24.48 -25.23
C LYS A 836 -40.22 -24.62 -24.19
N VAL A 837 -40.40 -23.64 -23.31
CA VAL A 837 -41.41 -23.66 -22.26
C VAL A 837 -42.14 -22.33 -22.28
N GLU A 838 -43.42 -22.35 -22.66
CA GLU A 838 -44.34 -21.21 -22.49
C GLU A 838 -44.65 -21.07 -20.99
N VAL A 839 -43.72 -20.48 -20.23
CA VAL A 839 -43.99 -20.17 -18.83
C VAL A 839 -44.84 -18.88 -18.81
N ARG A 840 -46.15 -19.03 -18.59
CA ARG A 840 -47.05 -17.92 -18.30
C ARG A 840 -47.28 -17.83 -16.80
N VAL A 841 -47.28 -16.61 -16.28
CA VAL A 841 -47.82 -16.29 -14.95
C VAL A 841 -49.32 -16.58 -14.98
N ASP A 842 -49.77 -17.57 -14.22
CA ASP A 842 -51.19 -18.00 -14.21
C ASP A 842 -52.03 -17.07 -13.31
N CYS A 843 -52.21 -15.83 -13.77
CA CYS A 843 -52.98 -14.80 -13.08
C CYS A 843 -53.56 -13.79 -14.08
N ASP A 844 -54.83 -13.42 -13.89
CA ASP A 844 -55.53 -12.45 -14.74
C ASP A 844 -55.33 -10.99 -14.27
N CYS A 845 -54.45 -10.75 -13.29
CA CYS A 845 -54.15 -9.37 -12.92
C CYS A 845 -53.45 -8.65 -14.08
N GLU A 846 -53.70 -7.35 -14.19
CA GLU A 846 -53.21 -6.51 -15.29
C GLU A 846 -51.69 -6.65 -15.48
N LEU A 847 -50.97 -6.75 -14.37
CA LEU A 847 -49.53 -6.99 -14.33
C LEU A 847 -49.13 -8.36 -14.91
N ALA A 848 -49.78 -9.45 -14.50
CA ALA A 848 -49.48 -10.79 -15.01
C ALA A 848 -49.80 -10.88 -16.50
N THR A 849 -50.86 -10.21 -16.95
CA THR A 849 -51.21 -10.07 -18.36
C THR A 849 -50.13 -9.32 -19.13
N GLN A 850 -49.61 -8.22 -18.58
CA GLN A 850 -48.54 -7.41 -19.18
C GLN A 850 -47.19 -8.15 -19.18
N LEU A 851 -46.87 -8.86 -18.10
CA LEU A 851 -45.67 -9.71 -17.98
C LEU A 851 -45.72 -10.87 -18.98
N ASN A 852 -46.86 -11.54 -19.07
CA ASN A 852 -47.10 -12.61 -20.05
C ASN A 852 -47.06 -12.08 -21.48
N THR A 853 -47.58 -10.88 -21.74
CA THR A 853 -47.54 -10.23 -23.06
C THR A 853 -46.10 -9.86 -23.44
N PHE A 854 -45.32 -9.35 -22.49
CA PHE A 854 -43.90 -9.02 -22.68
C PHE A 854 -43.04 -10.26 -22.88
N MET A 855 -43.21 -11.30 -22.05
CA MET A 855 -42.51 -12.58 -22.19
C MET A 855 -42.94 -13.36 -23.44
N SER A 856 -44.17 -13.17 -23.93
CA SER A 856 -44.65 -13.74 -25.20
C SER A 856 -44.20 -12.90 -26.41
N SER A 857 -43.59 -11.73 -26.21
CA SER A 857 -43.00 -10.96 -27.30
C SER A 857 -41.69 -11.62 -27.76
N GLN A 858 -41.40 -11.55 -29.05
CA GLN A 858 -40.20 -12.13 -29.70
C GLN A 858 -38.86 -11.47 -29.29
N HIS A 859 -38.85 -10.73 -28.18
CA HIS A 859 -37.89 -9.69 -27.85
C HIS A 859 -37.43 -9.68 -26.38
N ALA A 860 -37.89 -10.63 -25.56
CA ALA A 860 -37.51 -10.72 -24.16
C ALA A 860 -36.04 -11.16 -24.00
N LEU A 861 -35.20 -10.27 -23.49
CA LEU A 861 -33.84 -10.54 -22.99
C LEU A 861 -33.93 -10.53 -21.45
N VAL A 862 -33.54 -11.64 -20.81
CA VAL A 862 -33.66 -11.81 -19.36
C VAL A 862 -32.33 -11.44 -18.69
N ASP A 863 -32.39 -10.48 -17.77
CA ASP A 863 -31.41 -10.26 -16.72
C ASP A 863 -32.10 -10.47 -15.35
N VAL A 864 -31.32 -10.82 -14.31
CA VAL A 864 -31.80 -11.47 -13.07
C VAL A 864 -32.83 -10.67 -12.28
N LEU A 865 -34.02 -11.25 -12.08
CA LEU A 865 -35.11 -10.69 -11.28
C LEU A 865 -35.04 -11.18 -9.81
N ARG A 866 -34.79 -10.30 -8.84
CA ARG A 866 -35.00 -10.56 -7.38
C ARG A 866 -35.91 -9.49 -6.77
N ALA A 867 -37.13 -9.85 -6.38
CA ALA A 867 -38.13 -8.88 -5.90
C ALA A 867 -38.47 -9.07 -4.41
N PRO A 868 -38.58 -8.01 -3.58
CA PRO A 868 -39.24 -8.08 -2.29
C PRO A 868 -40.76 -7.88 -2.39
N ALA A 869 -41.49 -8.71 -1.65
CA ALA A 869 -42.94 -8.80 -1.55
C ALA A 869 -43.66 -7.51 -1.06
N PRO A 870 -44.96 -7.30 -1.38
CA PRO A 870 -45.90 -8.31 -1.87
C PRO A 870 -46.41 -8.09 -3.29
N MET A 871 -46.08 -9.05 -4.17
CA MET A 871 -46.81 -9.31 -5.42
C MET A 871 -47.97 -10.29 -5.16
N CYS A 872 -48.87 -10.48 -6.13
CA CYS A 872 -49.90 -11.52 -5.99
C CYS A 872 -49.21 -12.91 -5.93
N THR A 873 -49.82 -13.84 -5.20
CA THR A 873 -49.25 -15.17 -4.91
C THR A 873 -48.83 -15.94 -6.16
N ALA A 874 -49.49 -15.71 -7.30
CA ALA A 874 -49.17 -16.35 -8.58
C ALA A 874 -47.89 -15.81 -9.23
N ILE A 875 -47.61 -14.51 -9.13
CA ILE A 875 -46.36 -13.90 -9.60
C ILE A 875 -45.21 -14.28 -8.67
N GLN A 876 -45.46 -14.26 -7.36
CA GLN A 876 -44.50 -14.70 -6.36
C GLN A 876 -44.12 -16.17 -6.59
N ALA A 877 -45.10 -17.06 -6.79
CA ALA A 877 -44.86 -18.47 -7.09
C ALA A 877 -44.17 -18.71 -8.44
N PHE A 878 -44.43 -17.86 -9.45
CA PHE A 878 -43.72 -17.89 -10.74
C PHE A 878 -42.23 -17.54 -10.57
N LEU A 879 -41.92 -16.55 -9.72
CA LEU A 879 -40.54 -16.16 -9.41
C LEU A 879 -39.84 -17.15 -8.45
N ASP A 880 -40.59 -17.86 -7.61
CA ASP A 880 -40.10 -18.82 -6.60
C ASP A 880 -39.97 -20.28 -7.11
N GLY A 881 -40.19 -20.54 -8.41
CA GLY A 881 -40.11 -21.88 -9.02
C GLY A 881 -38.71 -22.53 -9.01
N PRO A 882 -38.59 -23.86 -9.28
CA PRO A 882 -37.32 -24.59 -9.17
C PRO A 882 -36.28 -24.12 -10.20
N PRO A 883 -34.98 -24.05 -9.85
CA PRO A 883 -33.96 -23.53 -10.74
C PRO A 883 -33.65 -24.57 -11.82
N LYS A 884 -33.85 -24.23 -13.09
CA LYS A 884 -33.15 -24.83 -14.24
C LYS A 884 -33.56 -24.15 -15.55
N THR A 885 -32.83 -23.11 -15.93
CA THR A 885 -32.41 -22.83 -17.31
C THR A 885 -31.48 -21.61 -17.30
N THR A 886 -30.18 -21.84 -17.42
CA THR A 886 -29.23 -20.80 -17.83
C THR A 886 -29.50 -20.50 -19.30
N LEU A 887 -29.65 -19.23 -19.65
CA LEU A 887 -29.76 -18.78 -21.03
C LEU A 887 -28.59 -17.83 -21.29
N GLU A 888 -27.50 -18.39 -21.83
CA GLU A 888 -26.33 -17.60 -22.25
C GLU A 888 -26.66 -16.86 -23.55
N LEU A 889 -26.44 -15.54 -23.55
CA LEU A 889 -26.58 -14.69 -24.74
C LEU A 889 -25.21 -14.21 -25.17
N THR A 890 -24.64 -14.87 -26.17
CA THR A 890 -23.38 -14.46 -26.80
C THR A 890 -23.68 -13.38 -27.84
N ARG A 891 -23.17 -12.16 -27.64
CA ARG A 891 -23.22 -11.09 -28.63
C ARG A 891 -22.04 -11.23 -29.59
N HIS A 892 -22.32 -11.54 -30.85
CA HIS A 892 -21.37 -11.29 -31.94
C HIS A 892 -21.81 -10.01 -32.67
N ASN A 893 -21.02 -8.95 -32.58
CA ASN A 893 -21.12 -7.86 -33.56
C ASN A 893 -20.48 -8.38 -34.85
N ASN A 894 -21.15 -8.19 -35.98
CA ASN A 894 -20.65 -8.63 -37.29
C ASN A 894 -19.57 -7.72 -37.89
N ASP A 895 -18.99 -6.79 -37.10
CA ASP A 895 -17.94 -5.89 -37.57
C ASP A 895 -16.71 -6.03 -36.65
N ASP A 896 -15.54 -6.14 -37.30
CA ASP A 896 -14.25 -6.71 -36.92
C ASP A 896 -13.45 -6.10 -35.74
N ASP A 897 -14.05 -5.42 -34.76
CA ASP A 897 -13.29 -4.93 -33.60
C ASP A 897 -13.54 -5.73 -32.32
N ALA A 898 -12.43 -6.23 -31.75
CA ALA A 898 -12.31 -7.14 -30.62
C ALA A 898 -12.84 -6.55 -29.30
N SER A 899 -14.16 -6.56 -29.10
CA SER A 899 -14.77 -6.44 -27.77
C SER A 899 -15.03 -7.84 -27.19
N GLU A 900 -14.49 -8.12 -26.01
CA GLU A 900 -14.68 -9.38 -25.28
C GLU A 900 -16.16 -9.62 -24.89
N PRO A 901 -16.57 -10.90 -24.74
CA PRO A 901 -17.97 -11.26 -24.50
C PRO A 901 -18.42 -10.88 -23.08
N VAL A 902 -19.46 -10.05 -22.97
CA VAL A 902 -20.18 -9.86 -21.70
C VAL A 902 -21.00 -11.13 -21.42
N THR A 903 -20.62 -11.86 -20.38
CA THR A 903 -21.34 -13.06 -19.90
C THR A 903 -22.18 -12.67 -18.70
N ILE A 904 -23.49 -12.98 -18.73
CA ILE A 904 -24.40 -12.71 -17.61
C ILE A 904 -24.87 -14.05 -17.04
N THR A 905 -24.46 -14.35 -15.80
CA THR A 905 -24.72 -15.63 -15.12
C THR A 905 -25.67 -15.43 -13.94
N ILE A 906 -26.62 -16.36 -13.76
CA ILE A 906 -27.59 -16.34 -12.65
C ILE A 906 -27.16 -17.35 -11.58
N GLU A 907 -26.67 -16.87 -10.42
CA GLU A 907 -26.37 -17.73 -9.28
C GLU A 907 -27.22 -17.38 -8.04
N ARG A 908 -27.63 -18.41 -7.30
CA ARG A 908 -28.08 -18.27 -5.90
C ARG A 908 -26.84 -17.92 -5.06
N PRO A 909 -26.97 -17.21 -3.92
CA PRO A 909 -25.93 -17.29 -2.91
C PRO A 909 -25.79 -18.77 -2.54
N HIS A 910 -24.60 -19.33 -2.70
CA HIS A 910 -24.26 -20.56 -1.97
C HIS A 910 -24.33 -20.22 -0.48
N ASP A 911 -25.00 -21.04 0.31
CA ASP A 911 -25.03 -20.93 1.78
C ASP A 911 -23.66 -21.27 2.43
N ASP A 912 -22.55 -21.21 1.67
CA ASP A 912 -21.19 -21.58 2.09
C ASP A 912 -20.22 -20.39 2.02
N PHE A 913 -20.64 -19.20 2.45
CA PHE A 913 -19.69 -18.17 2.89
C PHE A 913 -19.35 -18.46 4.35
N SER A 914 -18.06 -18.58 4.67
CA SER A 914 -17.60 -18.75 6.05
C SER A 914 -18.06 -17.57 6.91
N ASP A 915 -18.50 -17.86 8.14
CA ASP A 915 -19.07 -16.91 9.10
C ASP A 915 -18.23 -15.61 9.29
N ASP A 916 -16.94 -15.63 8.96
CA ASP A 916 -16.01 -14.49 9.09
C ASP A 916 -16.21 -13.36 8.03
N GLU A 917 -16.76 -13.63 6.84
CA GLU A 917 -16.98 -12.59 5.81
C GLU A 917 -18.33 -11.85 5.98
N VAL A 918 -19.30 -12.47 6.66
CA VAL A 918 -20.64 -11.88 6.88
C VAL A 918 -20.61 -10.80 7.97
N ASP A 919 -19.71 -10.89 8.93
CA ASP A 919 -19.56 -9.90 10.01
C ASP A 919 -18.94 -8.57 9.54
N ALA A 920 -18.22 -8.56 8.42
CA ALA A 920 -17.57 -7.36 7.90
C ALA A 920 -18.52 -6.42 7.11
N TYR A 921 -19.62 -6.92 6.52
CA TYR A 921 -20.34 -6.13 5.51
C TYR A 921 -21.85 -5.91 5.71
N SER A 922 -22.54 -6.56 6.66
CA SER A 922 -24.02 -6.55 6.66
C SER A 922 -24.71 -6.35 8.02
N SER A 923 -24.07 -6.70 9.14
CA SER A 923 -24.85 -7.01 10.36
C SER A 923 -25.29 -5.79 11.20
N LYS A 924 -24.60 -4.64 11.12
CA LYS A 924 -24.88 -3.52 12.05
C LYS A 924 -25.99 -2.59 11.57
N THR A 925 -25.94 -2.12 10.32
CA THR A 925 -26.84 -1.07 9.81
C THR A 925 -28.24 -1.58 9.46
N MET A 926 -28.40 -2.82 8.99
CA MET A 926 -29.70 -3.35 8.58
C MET A 926 -30.54 -3.83 9.78
N VAL A 927 -29.90 -4.45 10.78
CA VAL A 927 -30.55 -4.89 12.02
C VAL A 927 -30.92 -3.69 12.90
N GLU A 928 -30.04 -2.69 13.04
CA GLU A 928 -30.34 -1.46 13.79
C GLU A 928 -31.48 -0.65 13.14
N ARG A 929 -31.55 -0.57 11.80
CA ARG A 929 -32.69 0.05 11.08
C ARG A 929 -33.99 -0.73 11.25
N LEU A 930 -33.97 -2.06 11.17
CA LEU A 930 -35.16 -2.89 11.40
C LEU A 930 -35.66 -2.80 12.85
N GLN A 931 -34.75 -2.70 13.83
CA GLN A 931 -35.09 -2.49 15.23
C GLN A 931 -35.60 -1.06 15.50
N ALA A 932 -35.04 -0.03 14.86
CA ALA A 932 -35.51 1.36 14.92
C ALA A 932 -36.91 1.51 14.28
N MET A 933 -37.16 0.86 13.15
CA MET A 933 -38.47 0.80 12.51
C MET A 933 -39.51 0.06 13.36
N LYS A 934 -39.12 -1.01 14.07
CA LYS A 934 -39.99 -1.70 15.04
C LYS A 934 -40.33 -0.81 16.25
N LYS A 935 -39.36 -0.06 16.80
CA LYS A 935 -39.56 0.88 17.92
C LYS A 935 -40.44 2.07 17.53
N SER A 936 -40.25 2.65 16.34
CA SER A 936 -41.09 3.73 15.80
C SER A 936 -42.56 3.34 15.65
N LYS A 937 -42.83 2.11 15.15
CA LYS A 937 -44.20 1.55 15.05
C LYS A 937 -44.85 1.25 16.40
N THR A 938 -44.07 0.95 17.45
CA THR A 938 -44.62 0.69 18.80
C THR A 938 -44.93 1.97 19.57
N ILE A 939 -44.18 3.05 19.36
CA ILE A 939 -44.43 4.35 20.00
C ILE A 939 -45.68 5.02 19.42
N ARG A 940 -45.93 4.94 18.10
CA ARG A 940 -47.16 5.46 17.48
C ARG A 940 -48.45 4.73 17.90
N LYS A 941 -48.37 3.48 18.38
CA LYS A 941 -49.56 2.72 18.84
C LYS A 941 -49.95 2.99 20.30
N ARG A 942 -49.18 3.76 21.09
CA ARG A 942 -49.47 4.04 22.51
C ARG A 942 -50.22 5.35 22.78
N GLN A 943 -50.56 6.14 21.76
CA GLN A 943 -51.37 7.36 21.92
C GLN A 943 -52.74 7.24 21.21
N ALA A 944 -53.62 6.39 21.75
CA ALA A 944 -55.07 6.49 21.53
C ALA A 944 -55.79 5.75 22.69
N PRO A 945 -56.80 6.35 23.33
CA PRO A 945 -57.47 5.73 24.46
C PRO A 945 -58.36 4.57 24.00
N ARG A 946 -58.14 3.42 24.66
CA ARG A 946 -58.91 2.17 24.50
C ARG A 946 -60.33 2.37 25.06
N ILE A 947 -61.35 2.36 24.20
CA ILE A 947 -62.71 1.95 24.59
C ILE A 947 -62.83 0.47 24.22
N THR A 948 -62.90 -0.37 25.24
CA THR A 948 -63.11 -1.82 25.13
C THR A 948 -64.58 -2.15 24.97
N ARG A 949 -64.92 -3.00 24.00
CA ARG A 949 -65.88 -4.10 24.24
C ARG A 949 -65.70 -5.25 23.24
N SER A 950 -65.45 -6.42 23.81
CA SER A 950 -65.64 -7.79 23.27
C SER A 950 -67.09 -8.00 22.77
N GLY A 951 -67.42 -8.92 21.87
CA GLY A 951 -66.75 -10.13 21.41
C GLY A 951 -67.56 -10.86 20.33
N LYS A 952 -67.33 -12.17 20.25
CA LYS A 952 -67.52 -13.13 19.15
C LYS A 952 -68.93 -13.31 18.55
N ARG A 953 -68.89 -13.85 17.32
CA ARG A 953 -69.94 -14.34 16.41
C ARG A 953 -70.86 -15.43 17.00
N THR A 954 -72.17 -15.38 16.66
CA THR A 954 -72.98 -16.46 16.01
C THR A 954 -74.41 -15.99 15.67
N CYS A 955 -75.06 -16.67 14.72
CA CYS A 955 -76.31 -16.31 14.01
C CYS A 955 -77.62 -16.86 14.62
N VAL A 956 -78.69 -16.03 14.62
CA VAL A 956 -80.15 -16.29 14.31
C VAL A 956 -81.02 -17.11 15.33
N PRO A 957 -82.35 -16.89 15.53
CA PRO A 957 -83.19 -15.67 15.63
C PRO A 957 -84.20 -15.62 16.84
N ARG A 958 -84.88 -14.47 16.98
CA ARG A 958 -86.19 -14.12 17.60
C ARG A 958 -86.93 -15.14 18.52
N THR A 959 -87.10 -14.77 19.80
CA THR A 959 -88.37 -14.74 20.58
C THR A 959 -88.16 -13.98 21.91
N ALA A 960 -89.15 -13.19 22.31
CA ALA A 960 -89.30 -12.55 23.63
C ALA A 960 -90.26 -13.39 24.51
N PRO A 961 -90.75 -12.97 25.69
CA PRO A 961 -90.29 -11.98 26.70
C PRO A 961 -90.32 -12.52 28.16
N TYR A 962 -90.04 -11.62 29.12
CA TYR A 962 -90.58 -11.47 30.49
C TYR A 962 -89.64 -11.66 31.72
N LEU A 963 -89.64 -10.59 32.54
CA LEU A 963 -89.55 -10.47 34.02
C LEU A 963 -88.32 -11.09 34.70
N THR A 964 -87.54 -10.40 35.52
CA THR A 964 -87.80 -9.33 36.50
C THR A 964 -86.49 -8.57 36.76
#